data_AF-A0A535XK02-F1
#
_entry.id   AF-A0A535XK02-F1
#
_cell.length_a   1.000
_cell.length_b   1.000
_cell.length_c   1.000
_cell.angle_alpha   90.00
_cell.angle_beta   90.00
_cell.angle_gamma   90.00
#
_symmetry.space_group_name_H-M   'P 1'
#
loop_
_entity.id
_entity.type
_entity.pdbx_description
1 polymer ?
#
loop_
_entity_poly.entity_id
_entity_poly.type
_entity_poly.pdbx_seq_one_letter_code
_entity_poly.pdbx_strand_id
1 'polypeptide(L)'
;MDIHQLRSWIFELYEPLENERQYIVYDEQRGNLLIDAPPFSERALRLVRGAGPASLLVATNAARAADAGKYREALGLQVAAHADDADGIPGGPDLVLGDDELVRPDARAVRVHANGYGATVLLLRKAGGVLVCGDLDLASDAARALLPLSFSVVLSARRSPMWNAGKDNLLTLQDELPKPRKQFGILLQAPWDRAYKGRLEDKLVPHDPIVPREVTAPREAAMGPETLVVASAARDLVERPRRPVQRGGLPPRPLTAAGETLASKRPKSFAEDWDAPGTARPPTTIANPATDIQPPPPVVAPRSIGDRYRRLSVEELAGVPYVDYIWGGIDLSPDGSEVAFSWNRSGTFEIFSAPLDGERIFQLTEANERSVWPRWSPDAKQLAFLRDRGGDERFDIWLVDRDGEHERNLTNEPGVMHRDLAWSPDGTKLAYTANAGAKAFAVHVIDVTTGAKRALTEGARDDVQPRWSPDGTLLVFGSRREDVRTNADLYVVAASGGDATRLETRGGIDGESVDPRWSPDGTRISFTTDTRGRQEVAIAAYAEREIGRIERMTDSIHDEYGAVWRPDGRALAYLHNEDAAVSLRRVFAVSHADHAVSDIPGMHASPDIGPDSDTTVFLFSSPSRPWDVYVTRERAIEARAITRSLPATIDPETLVEPSHVRYPGAGGDEVPALLFLPYAEALRAERVPPAIINIHGGPTSQHHREWNVVTQVFVNAGYVVLEPNPRGSIGYGKKWREGNRRDWGGKDLEDVARGAAWLGDQKLADPARIGVYGQSYGGYLTLMSLALRPDRFAAGVSVVGVVSWKTMVETTRGDLREYLLRELGDPTKDADLYRERSPLTHASKIRAPLLVLQGENDPRVPRNEAEQVVKALRDGGKPHEYHVYPGEGHGFRVTENRIDALRRALDWFDRHLRRA
;
A
#
# COMPACT_ATOMS: atom_id res chain seq x y z
N MET A 1 -7.20 30.26 -38.59
CA MET A 1 -6.19 29.19 -38.49
C MET A 1 -6.80 28.12 -37.61
N ASP A 2 -7.02 26.93 -38.17
CA ASP A 2 -7.73 25.81 -37.52
C ASP A 2 -6.80 25.10 -36.50
N ILE A 3 -7.36 24.66 -35.37
CA ILE A 3 -6.65 23.93 -34.30
C ILE A 3 -6.05 22.60 -34.81
N HIS A 4 -6.61 22.03 -35.89
CA HIS A 4 -6.03 20.87 -36.57
C HIS A 4 -4.80 21.24 -37.42
N GLN A 5 -4.76 22.45 -37.98
CA GLN A 5 -3.59 22.98 -38.69
C GLN A 5 -2.46 23.34 -37.72
N LEU A 6 -2.82 23.86 -36.53
CA LEU A 6 -1.87 24.08 -35.42
C LEU A 6 -1.27 22.76 -34.93
N ARG A 7 -2.06 21.69 -34.84
CA ARG A 7 -1.59 20.34 -34.48
C ARG A 7 -0.63 19.75 -35.52
N SER A 8 -0.89 19.92 -36.82
CA SER A 8 0.05 19.40 -37.85
C SER A 8 1.41 20.12 -37.81
N TRP A 9 1.43 21.43 -37.52
CA TRP A 9 2.68 22.18 -37.36
C TRP A 9 3.40 21.87 -36.04
N ILE A 10 2.66 21.55 -34.98
CA ILE A 10 3.25 21.12 -33.70
C ILE A 10 3.90 19.74 -33.81
N PHE A 11 3.41 18.83 -34.68
CA PHE A 11 4.03 17.51 -34.84
C PHE A 11 5.16 17.46 -35.87
N GLU A 12 5.18 18.29 -36.91
CA GLU A 12 6.34 18.39 -37.83
C GLU A 12 7.56 19.09 -37.20
N LEU A 13 7.40 19.78 -36.06
CA LEU A 13 8.48 20.50 -35.38
C LEU A 13 9.14 19.73 -34.21
N TYR A 14 8.71 18.51 -33.92
CA TYR A 14 9.30 17.65 -32.87
C TYR A 14 9.95 16.39 -33.46
N GLU A 15 11.04 16.58 -34.22
CA GLU A 15 12.14 15.63 -34.07
C GLU A 15 12.83 15.94 -32.74
N PRO A 16 12.90 14.98 -31.79
CA PRO A 16 13.73 15.14 -30.61
C PRO A 16 15.18 15.28 -31.07
N LEU A 17 15.93 16.23 -30.50
CA LEU A 17 17.39 16.08 -30.48
C LEU A 17 17.65 14.88 -29.56
N GLU A 18 17.70 13.67 -30.13
CA GLU A 18 17.64 12.39 -29.41
C GLU A 18 18.75 12.17 -28.37
N ASN A 19 19.74 13.07 -28.24
CA ASN A 19 20.91 12.85 -27.39
C ASN A 19 21.37 14.06 -26.53
N GLU A 20 20.53 15.06 -26.26
CA GLU A 20 20.94 16.20 -25.42
C GLU A 20 19.92 16.54 -24.33
N ARG A 21 20.15 16.07 -23.10
CA ARG A 21 19.39 16.46 -21.91
C ARG A 21 19.94 17.78 -21.36
N GLN A 22 19.04 18.68 -20.95
CA GLN A 22 19.34 20.10 -20.69
C GLN A 22 18.72 20.52 -19.34
N TYR A 23 19.34 21.46 -18.62
CA TYR A 23 18.91 21.81 -17.26
C TYR A 23 18.76 23.32 -17.09
N ILE A 24 17.50 23.76 -16.86
CA ILE A 24 17.18 25.13 -16.42
C ILE A 24 16.76 25.05 -14.96
N VAL A 25 17.43 25.84 -14.12
CA VAL A 25 17.17 25.97 -12.69
C VAL A 25 16.39 27.27 -12.48
N TYR A 26 15.09 27.17 -12.18
CA TYR A 26 14.21 28.33 -12.01
C TYR A 26 14.35 29.02 -10.64
N ASP A 27 14.52 30.35 -10.63
CA ASP A 27 14.42 31.19 -9.42
C ASP A 27 13.80 32.55 -9.79
N GLU A 28 12.54 32.76 -9.37
CA GLU A 28 11.75 33.96 -9.68
C GLU A 28 12.37 35.26 -9.14
N GLN A 29 13.14 35.19 -8.05
CA GLN A 29 13.73 36.37 -7.41
C GLN A 29 15.13 36.70 -7.94
N ARG A 30 15.88 35.70 -8.42
CA ARG A 30 17.29 35.85 -8.80
C ARG A 30 17.55 35.65 -10.30
N GLY A 31 16.52 35.33 -11.07
CA GLY A 31 16.65 34.89 -12.45
C GLY A 31 17.07 33.43 -12.55
N ASN A 32 16.74 32.81 -13.68
CA ASN A 32 17.03 31.41 -13.94
C ASN A 32 18.54 31.19 -14.10
N LEU A 33 19.04 30.11 -13.51
CA LEU A 33 20.38 29.59 -13.76
C LEU A 33 20.29 28.55 -14.88
N LEU A 34 21.03 28.77 -15.96
CA LEU A 34 21.15 27.85 -17.09
C LEU A 34 22.44 27.03 -16.91
N ILE A 35 22.33 25.70 -16.94
CA ILE A 35 23.49 24.81 -16.84
C ILE A 35 23.64 24.12 -18.19
N ASP A 36 24.69 24.53 -18.91
CA ASP A 36 24.86 24.32 -20.33
C ASP A 36 23.72 24.88 -21.19
N ALA A 37 24.03 25.22 -22.44
CA ALA A 37 23.04 25.67 -23.40
C ALA A 37 22.97 24.73 -24.61
N PRO A 38 21.81 24.62 -25.28
CA PRO A 38 21.72 23.96 -26.57
C PRO A 38 22.62 24.67 -27.58
N PRO A 39 22.93 24.02 -28.72
CA PRO A 39 23.44 24.75 -29.87
C PRO A 39 22.55 25.95 -30.19
N PHE A 40 23.17 27.12 -30.34
CA PHE A 40 22.46 28.39 -30.43
C PHE A 40 21.56 28.41 -31.66
N SER A 41 20.26 28.56 -31.43
CA SER A 41 19.25 28.66 -32.48
C SER A 41 18.08 29.53 -32.02
N GLU A 42 17.33 30.09 -32.97
CA GLU A 42 16.09 30.83 -32.66
C GLU A 42 15.10 29.98 -31.84
N ARG A 43 15.03 28.68 -32.13
CA ARG A 43 14.19 27.73 -31.40
C ARG A 43 14.60 27.65 -29.93
N ALA A 44 15.90 27.50 -29.67
CA ALA A 44 16.43 27.42 -28.32
C ALA A 44 16.27 28.74 -27.56
N LEU A 45 16.45 29.89 -28.20
CA LEU A 45 16.19 31.19 -27.59
C LEU A 45 14.73 31.36 -27.15
N ARG A 46 13.77 30.91 -27.97
CA ARG A 46 12.35 30.96 -27.61
C ARG A 46 12.03 30.07 -26.40
N LEU A 47 12.65 28.89 -26.33
CA LEU A 47 12.50 27.99 -25.17
C LEU A 47 13.02 28.62 -23.89
N VAL A 48 14.23 29.18 -23.91
CA VAL A 48 14.83 29.83 -22.73
C VAL A 48 14.03 31.06 -22.30
N ARG A 49 13.58 31.90 -23.25
CA ARG A 49 12.71 33.05 -22.94
C ARG A 49 11.35 32.63 -22.37
N GLY A 50 10.79 31.52 -22.86
CA GLY A 50 9.52 30.97 -22.37
C GLY A 50 9.59 30.46 -20.93
N ALA A 51 10.77 30.06 -20.47
CA ALA A 51 10.99 29.60 -19.09
C ALA A 51 11.17 30.75 -18.07
N GLY A 52 11.22 32.01 -18.53
CA GLY A 52 11.50 33.19 -17.70
C GLY A 52 12.93 33.73 -17.88
N PRO A 53 13.23 34.92 -17.35
CA PRO A 53 14.53 35.56 -17.52
C PRO A 53 15.65 34.75 -16.85
N ALA A 54 16.70 34.42 -17.62
CA ALA A 54 17.91 33.80 -17.08
C ALA A 54 18.92 34.88 -16.69
N SER A 55 19.57 34.71 -15.53
CA SER A 55 20.57 35.65 -15.02
C SER A 55 21.99 35.16 -15.23
N LEU A 56 22.20 33.83 -15.27
CA LEU A 56 23.52 33.22 -15.38
C LEU A 56 23.47 31.92 -16.19
N LEU A 57 24.44 31.71 -17.07
CA LEU A 57 24.71 30.47 -17.79
C LEU A 57 26.07 29.94 -17.34
N VAL A 58 26.14 28.70 -16.85
CA VAL A 58 27.42 28.04 -16.54
C VAL A 58 27.73 26.99 -17.60
N ALA A 59 28.83 27.16 -18.31
CA ALA A 59 29.33 26.19 -19.28
C ALA A 59 30.23 25.17 -18.57
N THR A 60 29.89 23.89 -18.71
CA THR A 60 30.55 22.81 -17.95
C THR A 60 31.81 22.25 -18.60
N ASN A 61 32.02 22.54 -19.89
CA ASN A 61 33.23 22.23 -20.64
C ASN A 61 33.36 23.12 -21.90
N ALA A 62 34.53 23.10 -22.54
CA ALA A 62 34.81 23.87 -23.76
C ALA A 62 33.82 23.61 -24.93
N ALA A 63 33.27 22.39 -25.07
CA ALA A 63 32.29 22.10 -26.13
C ALA A 63 30.94 22.80 -25.88
N ARG A 64 30.54 22.91 -24.60
CA ARG A 64 29.33 23.65 -24.19
C ARG A 64 29.54 25.16 -24.13
N ALA A 65 30.78 25.61 -24.01
CA ALA A 65 31.17 27.01 -23.99
C ALA A 65 31.04 27.72 -25.36
N ALA A 66 31.15 26.98 -26.46
CA ALA A 66 31.23 27.52 -27.83
C ALA A 66 30.08 28.48 -28.21
N ASP A 67 28.87 28.21 -27.71
CA ASP A 67 27.68 28.99 -28.01
C ASP A 67 27.23 29.89 -26.84
N ALA A 68 27.86 29.80 -25.68
CA ALA A 68 27.48 30.56 -24.49
C ALA A 68 27.55 32.09 -24.72
N GLY A 69 28.56 32.55 -25.46
CA GLY A 69 28.70 33.97 -25.84
C GLY A 69 27.52 34.50 -26.66
N LYS A 70 26.89 33.65 -27.48
CA LYS A 70 25.71 34.03 -28.27
C LYS A 70 24.46 34.14 -27.40
N TYR A 71 24.30 33.25 -26.40
CA TYR A 71 23.22 33.36 -25.41
C TYR A 71 23.36 34.60 -24.54
N ARG A 72 24.59 34.96 -24.13
CA ARG A 72 24.89 36.23 -23.46
C ARG A 72 24.38 37.43 -24.26
N GLU A 73 24.74 37.50 -25.53
CA GLU A 73 24.33 38.61 -26.41
C GLU A 73 22.80 38.65 -26.61
N ALA A 74 22.16 37.49 -26.78
CA ALA A 74 20.74 37.40 -27.11
C ALA A 74 19.78 37.50 -25.91
N LEU A 75 20.24 37.19 -24.70
CA LEU A 75 19.44 37.16 -23.48
C LEU A 75 19.89 38.16 -22.41
N GLY A 76 21.08 38.75 -22.54
CA GLY A 76 21.63 39.68 -21.55
C GLY A 76 22.00 39.02 -20.21
N LEU A 77 22.28 37.72 -20.24
CA LEU A 77 22.70 36.94 -19.06
C LEU A 77 24.22 36.96 -18.89
N GLN A 78 24.72 36.67 -17.69
CA GLN A 78 26.15 36.44 -17.46
C GLN A 78 26.54 35.02 -17.88
N VAL A 79 27.77 34.82 -18.32
CA VAL A 79 28.34 33.50 -18.62
C VAL A 79 29.50 33.20 -17.67
N ALA A 80 29.44 32.05 -17.01
CA ALA A 80 30.54 31.52 -16.20
C ALA A 80 31.12 30.26 -16.83
N ALA A 81 32.44 30.10 -16.73
CA ALA A 81 33.14 28.87 -17.09
C ALA A 81 34.40 28.72 -16.26
N HIS A 82 34.88 27.49 -16.13
CA HIS A 82 36.17 27.21 -15.50
C HIS A 82 37.33 27.86 -16.28
N ALA A 83 38.41 28.22 -15.59
CA ALA A 83 39.60 28.83 -16.21
C ALA A 83 40.12 28.06 -17.44
N ASP A 84 40.14 26.72 -17.36
CA ASP A 84 40.56 25.84 -18.46
C ASP A 84 39.64 25.88 -19.70
N ASP A 85 38.37 26.25 -19.53
CA ASP A 85 37.36 26.28 -20.59
C ASP A 85 37.01 27.71 -21.04
N ALA A 86 37.61 28.73 -20.39
CA ALA A 86 37.31 30.14 -20.62
C ALA A 86 37.57 30.56 -22.09
N ASP A 87 38.65 30.03 -22.68
CA ASP A 87 39.02 30.29 -24.08
C ASP A 87 38.00 29.71 -25.09
N GLY A 88 37.15 28.77 -24.66
CA GLY A 88 36.06 28.21 -25.45
C GLY A 88 34.86 29.14 -25.61
N ILE A 89 34.81 30.25 -24.87
CA ILE A 89 33.72 31.23 -24.95
C ILE A 89 34.14 32.40 -25.85
N PRO A 90 33.45 32.66 -26.97
CA PRO A 90 33.69 33.85 -27.78
C PRO A 90 33.52 35.13 -26.96
N GLY A 91 34.60 35.90 -26.81
CA GLY A 91 34.66 37.11 -25.98
C GLY A 91 34.93 36.86 -24.48
N GLY A 92 35.29 35.62 -24.10
CA GLY A 92 35.58 35.20 -22.73
C GLY A 92 34.33 35.10 -21.83
N PRO A 93 34.39 34.38 -20.70
CA PRO A 93 33.34 34.39 -19.67
C PRO A 93 33.29 35.73 -18.93
N ASP A 94 32.13 36.05 -18.38
CA ASP A 94 31.95 37.18 -17.44
C ASP A 94 32.42 36.79 -16.02
N LEU A 95 32.43 35.49 -15.70
CA LEU A 95 32.91 34.92 -14.45
C LEU A 95 33.83 33.73 -14.75
N VAL A 96 35.12 33.87 -14.41
CA VAL A 96 36.09 32.78 -14.51
C VAL A 96 36.07 32.01 -13.19
N LEU A 97 35.63 30.75 -13.26
CA LEU A 97 35.51 29.88 -12.10
C LEU A 97 36.82 29.15 -11.80
N GLY A 98 37.17 29.00 -10.52
CA GLY A 98 38.21 28.09 -10.03
C GLY A 98 37.72 26.65 -9.84
N ASP A 99 38.59 25.79 -9.28
CA ASP A 99 38.30 24.35 -9.11
C ASP A 99 37.13 24.07 -8.14
N ASP A 100 36.83 24.99 -7.23
CA ASP A 100 35.67 24.93 -6.34
C ASP A 100 35.19 26.35 -6.06
N GLU A 101 33.99 26.69 -6.55
CA GLU A 101 33.46 28.04 -6.45
C GLU A 101 31.96 28.07 -6.20
N LEU A 102 31.54 28.90 -5.24
CA LEU A 102 30.13 29.13 -4.97
C LEU A 102 29.55 30.13 -5.99
N VAL A 103 28.76 29.62 -6.93
CA VAL A 103 28.20 30.38 -8.05
C VAL A 103 26.89 31.08 -7.66
N ARG A 104 26.10 30.44 -6.79
CA ARG A 104 24.92 31.01 -6.13
C ARG A 104 24.81 30.48 -4.70
N PRO A 105 24.02 31.10 -3.81
CA PRO A 105 23.77 30.56 -2.47
C PRO A 105 23.24 29.11 -2.46
N ASP A 106 22.67 28.62 -3.56
CA ASP A 106 22.14 27.27 -3.69
C ASP A 106 22.89 26.41 -4.71
N ALA A 107 23.96 26.94 -5.33
CA ALA A 107 24.71 26.30 -6.41
C ALA A 107 26.22 26.51 -6.28
N ARG A 108 26.99 25.42 -6.26
CA ARG A 108 28.47 25.43 -6.26
C ARG A 108 28.99 24.69 -7.48
N ALA A 109 29.93 25.28 -8.20
CA ALA A 109 30.64 24.62 -9.29
C ALA A 109 31.90 23.96 -8.76
N VAL A 110 32.13 22.71 -9.15
CA VAL A 110 33.31 21.95 -8.76
C VAL A 110 33.94 21.34 -10.02
N ARG A 111 35.25 21.50 -10.16
CA ARG A 111 36.06 20.91 -11.21
C ARG A 111 36.47 19.50 -10.80
N VAL A 112 36.24 18.54 -11.69
CA VAL A 112 36.60 17.15 -11.48
C VAL A 112 37.67 16.78 -12.49
N HIS A 113 38.87 16.42 -12.02
CA HIS A 113 39.99 16.05 -12.88
C HIS A 113 40.18 14.53 -12.93
N ALA A 114 40.38 13.98 -14.14
CA ALA A 114 40.95 12.66 -14.32
C ALA A 114 41.76 12.55 -15.63
N ASN A 115 42.95 11.95 -15.54
CA ASN A 115 43.81 11.63 -16.69
C ASN A 115 44.02 12.78 -17.70
N GLY A 116 44.17 14.01 -17.19
CA GLY A 116 44.44 15.21 -17.99
C GLY A 116 43.20 15.91 -18.56
N TYR A 117 41.98 15.41 -18.29
CA TYR A 117 40.73 16.07 -18.66
C TYR A 117 39.94 16.48 -17.41
N GLY A 118 39.51 17.74 -17.37
CA GLY A 118 38.65 18.28 -16.32
C GLY A 118 37.24 18.50 -16.82
N ALA A 119 36.23 18.14 -16.03
CA ALA A 119 34.83 18.47 -16.28
C ALA A 119 34.27 19.25 -15.10
N THR A 120 33.56 20.34 -15.36
CA THR A 120 32.93 21.14 -14.31
C THR A 120 31.52 20.60 -14.06
N VAL A 121 31.19 20.31 -12.80
CA VAL A 121 29.84 19.92 -12.40
C VAL A 121 29.27 20.94 -11.42
N LEU A 122 27.96 21.17 -11.48
CA LEU A 122 27.26 21.98 -10.50
C LEU A 122 26.57 21.10 -9.46
N LEU A 123 26.82 21.43 -8.20
CA LEU A 123 26.15 20.89 -7.03
C LEU A 123 25.03 21.86 -6.61
N LEU A 124 23.78 21.41 -6.71
CA LEU A 124 22.59 22.20 -6.38
C LEU A 124 21.89 21.64 -5.14
N ARG A 125 21.60 22.48 -4.16
CA ARG A 125 20.88 22.05 -2.95
C ARG A 125 19.36 22.05 -3.17
N LYS A 126 18.69 20.92 -2.88
CA LYS A 126 17.22 20.74 -2.98
C LYS A 126 16.61 20.27 -1.65
N ALA A 127 15.31 20.49 -1.48
CA ALA A 127 14.52 19.76 -0.48
C ALA A 127 14.61 18.25 -0.77
N GLY A 128 15.35 17.52 0.06
CA GLY A 128 15.60 16.08 -0.08
C GLY A 128 17.02 15.67 -0.51
N GLY A 129 17.94 16.62 -0.76
CA GLY A 129 19.35 16.29 -1.01
C GLY A 129 20.11 17.26 -1.92
N VAL A 130 21.24 16.81 -2.48
CA VAL A 130 22.08 17.56 -3.43
C VAL A 130 21.98 16.92 -4.81
N LEU A 131 21.76 17.75 -5.83
CA LEU A 131 21.67 17.38 -7.23
C LEU A 131 22.98 17.72 -7.93
N VAL A 132 23.55 16.78 -8.68
CA VAL A 132 24.75 17.01 -9.50
C VAL A 132 24.36 17.15 -10.96
N CYS A 133 24.70 18.28 -11.58
CA CYS A 133 24.34 18.60 -12.97
C CYS A 133 25.58 18.96 -13.81
N GLY A 134 25.64 18.44 -15.04
CA GLY A 134 26.62 18.87 -16.05
C GLY A 134 26.83 17.84 -17.17
N ASP A 135 27.56 18.21 -18.21
CA ASP A 135 27.94 17.29 -19.31
C ASP A 135 29.09 16.37 -18.90
N LEU A 136 28.81 15.50 -17.94
CA LEU A 136 29.71 14.48 -17.42
C LEU A 136 29.42 13.14 -18.10
N ASP A 137 30.38 12.61 -18.86
CA ASP A 137 30.30 11.24 -19.38
C ASP A 137 30.58 10.25 -18.25
N LEU A 138 29.54 9.51 -17.84
CA LEU A 138 29.59 8.55 -16.74
C LEU A 138 30.54 7.37 -16.98
N ALA A 139 30.97 7.15 -18.22
CA ALA A 139 31.99 6.16 -18.56
C ALA A 139 33.43 6.70 -18.44
N SER A 140 33.61 8.02 -18.30
CA SER A 140 34.92 8.65 -18.19
C SER A 140 35.55 8.44 -16.82
N ASP A 141 36.88 8.50 -16.75
CA ASP A 141 37.61 8.40 -15.48
C ASP A 141 37.29 9.58 -14.54
N ALA A 142 36.87 10.72 -15.09
CA ALA A 142 36.42 11.88 -14.29
C ALA A 142 35.10 11.59 -13.58
N ALA A 143 34.16 10.92 -14.26
CA ALA A 143 32.94 10.46 -13.61
C ALA A 143 33.22 9.33 -12.62
N ARG A 144 34.17 8.43 -12.91
CA ARG A 144 34.63 7.41 -11.95
C ARG A 144 35.25 8.01 -10.70
N ALA A 145 35.84 9.20 -10.77
CA ALA A 145 36.29 9.92 -9.58
C ALA A 145 35.11 10.42 -8.73
N LEU A 146 33.93 10.64 -9.34
CA LEU A 146 32.68 10.95 -8.63
C LEU A 146 31.91 9.73 -8.15
N LEU A 147 32.10 8.54 -8.74
CA LEU A 147 31.36 7.32 -8.34
C LEU A 147 31.59 6.89 -6.87
N PRO A 148 32.79 7.05 -6.28
CA PRO A 148 33.03 6.87 -4.85
C PRO A 148 32.38 7.94 -3.98
N LEU A 149 32.04 9.09 -4.56
CA LEU A 149 31.35 10.17 -3.87
C LEU A 149 29.84 9.91 -3.88
N SER A 150 29.24 10.15 -2.73
CA SER A 150 27.83 9.89 -2.50
C SER A 150 26.94 11.05 -3.00
N PHE A 151 25.88 10.78 -3.78
CA PHE A 151 25.00 11.82 -4.36
C PHE A 151 23.54 11.37 -4.48
N SER A 152 22.57 12.23 -4.17
CA SER A 152 21.14 11.87 -4.28
C SER A 152 20.75 11.52 -5.72
N VAL A 153 21.18 12.33 -6.69
CA VAL A 153 21.01 12.10 -8.13
C VAL A 153 22.16 12.75 -8.89
N VAL A 154 22.71 12.03 -9.88
CA VAL A 154 23.50 12.62 -10.98
C VAL A 154 22.62 12.70 -12.23
N LEU A 155 22.49 13.92 -12.75
CA LEU A 155 21.89 14.18 -14.04
C LEU A 155 23.00 14.43 -15.07
N SER A 156 23.14 13.50 -16.01
CA SER A 156 24.07 13.64 -17.15
C SER A 156 23.31 13.99 -18.42
N ALA A 157 23.87 14.92 -19.20
CA ALA A 157 23.34 15.30 -20.50
C ALA A 157 23.22 14.12 -21.49
N ARG A 158 24.01 13.05 -21.27
CA ARG A 158 24.21 11.92 -22.21
C ARG A 158 23.62 10.58 -21.73
N ARG A 159 23.10 10.46 -20.50
CA ARG A 159 22.68 9.18 -19.88
C ARG A 159 21.44 9.31 -18.99
N SER A 160 20.79 8.19 -18.68
CA SER A 160 19.69 8.11 -17.68
C SER A 160 20.13 8.57 -16.28
N PRO A 161 19.23 9.18 -15.47
CA PRO A 161 19.59 9.63 -14.13
C PRO A 161 20.12 8.47 -13.29
N MET A 162 21.17 8.70 -12.54
CA MET A 162 21.70 7.72 -11.59
C MET A 162 21.48 8.19 -10.16
N TRP A 163 21.15 7.26 -9.27
CA TRP A 163 20.84 7.50 -7.86
C TRP A 163 21.91 6.82 -6.99
N ASN A 164 22.53 7.53 -6.06
CA ASN A 164 23.58 6.98 -5.19
C ASN A 164 23.50 7.54 -3.75
N ALA A 165 22.53 7.04 -2.96
CA ALA A 165 22.22 7.59 -1.64
C ALA A 165 23.27 7.24 -0.56
N GLY A 166 24.39 7.97 -0.53
CA GLY A 166 25.26 8.03 0.66
C GLY A 166 25.13 9.39 1.36
N LYS A 167 24.82 9.34 2.65
CA LYS A 167 24.27 10.46 3.43
C LYS A 167 25.33 11.42 3.99
N ASP A 168 26.54 10.95 4.29
CA ASP A 168 27.46 11.69 5.17
C ASP A 168 28.26 12.80 4.47
N ASN A 169 28.88 12.52 3.31
CA ASN A 169 29.55 13.56 2.50
C ASN A 169 28.56 14.61 1.98
N LEU A 170 27.30 14.20 1.80
CA LEU A 170 26.20 15.05 1.37
C LEU A 170 25.74 15.99 2.48
N LEU A 171 25.73 15.55 3.75
CA LEU A 171 25.44 16.43 4.89
C LEU A 171 26.52 17.51 5.05
N THR A 172 27.80 17.16 4.85
CA THR A 172 28.90 18.13 4.87
C THR A 172 28.76 19.19 3.76
N LEU A 173 28.54 18.78 2.51
CA LEU A 173 28.30 19.71 1.39
C LEU A 173 26.99 20.49 1.54
N GLN A 174 25.95 19.88 2.11
CA GLN A 174 24.66 20.51 2.41
C GLN A 174 24.78 21.61 3.47
N ASP A 175 25.72 21.49 4.40
CA ASP A 175 25.97 22.48 5.45
C ASP A 175 26.83 23.65 4.95
N GLU A 176 27.67 23.43 3.93
CA GLU A 176 28.44 24.48 3.25
C GLU A 176 27.63 25.31 2.24
N LEU A 177 26.49 24.77 1.77
CA LEU A 177 25.58 25.45 0.85
C LEU A 177 24.42 26.12 1.62
N PRO A 178 24.06 27.38 1.36
CA PRO A 178 22.87 28.03 1.94
C PRO A 178 21.54 27.29 1.73
N LYS A 179 20.58 27.42 2.68
CA LYS A 179 19.28 26.70 2.65
C LYS A 179 18.33 27.29 1.60
N PRO A 180 17.78 26.50 0.66
CA PRO A 180 16.89 27.03 -0.37
C PRO A 180 15.55 27.48 0.22
N ARG A 181 15.04 28.64 -0.24
CA ARG A 181 13.66 29.06 0.02
C ARG A 181 12.75 28.36 -1.00
N LYS A 182 11.67 27.75 -0.53
CA LYS A 182 10.77 26.88 -1.30
C LYS A 182 10.23 27.58 -2.57
N GLN A 183 10.86 27.37 -3.73
CA GLN A 183 10.32 27.64 -5.07
C GLN A 183 11.36 27.15 -6.10
N PHE A 184 11.14 26.00 -6.72
CA PHE A 184 12.07 25.47 -7.73
C PHE A 184 11.37 24.56 -8.75
N GLY A 185 11.75 24.66 -10.03
CA GLY A 185 11.35 23.79 -11.13
C GLY A 185 12.54 23.42 -12.03
N ILE A 186 12.62 22.15 -12.44
CA ILE A 186 13.55 21.63 -13.46
C ILE A 186 12.73 21.34 -14.73
N LEU A 187 13.15 21.89 -15.87
CA LEU A 187 12.63 21.49 -17.18
C LEU A 187 13.27 20.15 -17.60
N LEU A 188 12.64 19.04 -17.22
CA LEU A 188 12.73 17.77 -17.97
C LEU A 188 11.54 17.72 -18.94
N GLN A 189 11.67 16.99 -20.05
CA GLN A 189 10.59 16.80 -21.03
C GLN A 189 9.22 16.57 -20.33
N ALA A 190 8.23 17.39 -20.70
CA ALA A 190 6.94 17.48 -20.02
C ALA A 190 6.09 16.20 -20.16
N PRO A 191 5.29 15.87 -19.14
CA PRO A 191 3.94 16.45 -19.10
C PRO A 191 3.57 16.95 -17.69
N TRP A 192 3.97 18.17 -17.34
CA TRP A 192 3.68 18.72 -16.01
C TRP A 192 3.40 20.22 -16.05
N ASP A 193 2.20 20.59 -16.49
CA ASP A 193 1.63 21.91 -16.22
C ASP A 193 0.25 21.82 -15.54
N ARG A 194 -0.08 20.64 -14.97
CA ARG A 194 -1.27 20.43 -14.13
C ARG A 194 -0.93 20.34 -12.63
N ALA A 195 0.35 20.19 -12.29
CA ALA A 195 0.85 19.99 -10.92
C ALA A 195 0.76 21.22 -10.01
N TYR A 196 0.55 22.41 -10.58
CA TYR A 196 0.52 23.65 -9.81
C TYR A 196 -0.89 24.02 -9.35
N LYS A 197 -1.94 23.45 -9.96
CA LYS A 197 -3.32 23.66 -9.50
C LYS A 197 -3.69 22.75 -8.33
N GLY A 198 -3.30 21.48 -8.37
CA GLY A 198 -3.59 20.53 -7.26
C GLY A 198 -2.90 20.91 -5.94
N ARG A 199 -1.67 21.44 -5.99
CA ARG A 199 -0.92 21.83 -4.78
C ARG A 199 -1.43 23.09 -4.08
N LEU A 200 -2.27 23.89 -4.73
CA LEU A 200 -2.94 25.03 -4.10
C LEU A 200 -4.32 24.65 -3.52
N GLU A 201 -4.93 23.58 -4.02
CA GLU A 201 -6.23 23.08 -3.54
C GLU A 201 -6.08 22.22 -2.28
N ASP A 202 -4.96 21.48 -2.11
CA ASP A 202 -4.68 20.63 -0.92
C ASP A 202 -4.27 21.39 0.37
N LYS A 203 -4.19 22.72 0.34
CA LYS A 203 -3.84 23.54 1.52
C LYS A 203 -5.01 24.26 2.19
N LEU A 204 -6.21 24.03 1.68
CA LEU A 204 -7.42 24.38 2.39
C LEU A 204 -7.92 23.07 2.98
N VAL A 205 -8.06 23.01 4.30
CA VAL A 205 -8.61 21.86 5.01
C VAL A 205 -10.13 22.04 5.05
N PRO A 206 -10.90 21.34 4.20
CA PRO A 206 -12.24 20.92 4.58
C PRO A 206 -12.20 19.42 4.93
N HIS A 207 -12.78 19.11 6.09
CA HIS A 207 -13.13 17.74 6.46
C HIS A 207 -14.06 17.14 5.41
N ASP A 208 -14.00 15.82 5.17
CA ASP A 208 -14.95 15.17 4.26
C ASP A 208 -16.38 15.49 4.73
N PRO A 209 -17.16 16.26 3.97
CA PRO A 209 -18.53 16.57 4.33
C PRO A 209 -19.34 15.29 4.10
N ILE A 210 -19.62 14.58 5.20
CA ILE A 210 -20.62 13.53 5.20
C ILE A 210 -21.97 14.22 5.02
N VAL A 211 -22.64 13.90 3.93
CA VAL A 211 -23.95 14.46 3.61
C VAL A 211 -24.94 13.32 3.38
N PRO A 212 -26.16 13.42 3.94
CA PRO A 212 -27.27 12.64 3.43
C PRO A 212 -27.45 12.90 1.93
N ARG A 213 -27.81 11.89 1.15
CA ARG A 213 -28.05 12.04 -0.30
C ARG A 213 -29.43 12.69 -0.51
N GLU A 214 -29.54 14.01 -0.31
CA GLU A 214 -30.84 14.69 -0.41
C GLU A 214 -31.42 14.71 -1.84
N VAL A 215 -32.66 14.19 -2.00
CA VAL A 215 -33.77 14.91 -2.66
C VAL A 215 -35.11 14.61 -1.93
N THR A 216 -35.67 15.65 -1.29
CA THR A 216 -37.08 15.90 -0.84
C THR A 216 -37.59 15.55 0.58
N ALA A 217 -37.77 16.63 1.38
CA ALA A 217 -38.89 17.02 2.28
C ALA A 217 -38.63 17.03 3.82
N PRO A 218 -39.24 18.01 4.55
CA PRO A 218 -38.55 18.76 5.60
C PRO A 218 -38.75 18.18 7.00
N ARG A 219 -37.68 18.17 7.80
CA ARG A 219 -37.80 18.17 9.27
C ARG A 219 -36.98 19.31 9.86
N GLU A 220 -37.69 20.39 10.14
CA GLU A 220 -37.38 21.28 11.24
C GLU A 220 -37.32 20.48 12.56
N ALA A 221 -36.51 20.99 13.48
CA ALA A 221 -36.34 20.58 14.88
C ALA A 221 -35.38 19.41 15.16
N ALA A 222 -34.06 19.67 15.11
CA ALA A 222 -33.10 19.25 16.12
C ALA A 222 -31.66 19.73 15.83
N MET A 223 -31.43 21.03 15.66
CA MET A 223 -30.05 21.58 15.72
C MET A 223 -30.09 22.88 16.52
N GLY A 224 -29.49 22.85 17.71
CA GLY A 224 -29.33 24.01 18.58
C GLY A 224 -28.41 25.08 17.96
N PRO A 225 -28.46 26.32 18.46
CA PRO A 225 -28.01 27.49 17.71
C PRO A 225 -26.54 27.79 17.95
N GLU A 226 -25.61 26.96 17.48
CA GLU A 226 -24.18 27.33 17.47
C GLU A 226 -23.44 26.82 16.23
N THR A 227 -23.89 27.16 15.03
CA THR A 227 -22.99 27.29 13.87
C THR A 227 -23.63 28.14 12.77
N LEU A 228 -23.33 29.44 12.73
CA LEU A 228 -23.58 30.31 11.58
C LEU A 228 -22.70 31.55 11.72
N VAL A 229 -22.29 32.14 10.58
CA VAL A 229 -21.41 33.32 10.35
C VAL A 229 -19.99 32.87 9.93
N VAL A 230 -19.46 33.10 8.71
CA VAL A 230 -19.73 34.09 7.63
C VAL A 230 -19.48 33.45 6.25
N ALA A 231 -20.39 33.66 5.30
CA ALA A 231 -20.03 33.75 3.88
C ALA A 231 -20.93 34.80 3.21
N SER A 232 -20.50 36.07 3.24
CA SER A 232 -21.15 37.14 2.48
C SER A 232 -20.17 38.28 2.20
N ALA A 233 -19.32 38.11 1.19
CA ALA A 233 -18.77 39.21 0.38
C ALA A 233 -17.92 38.65 -0.77
N ALA A 234 -18.52 38.52 -1.96
CA ALA A 234 -17.87 38.74 -3.28
C ALA A 234 -18.80 38.23 -4.39
N ARG A 235 -19.91 38.93 -4.59
CA ARG A 235 -20.74 38.79 -5.79
C ARG A 235 -21.02 40.20 -6.29
N ASP A 236 -20.08 40.74 -7.06
CA ASP A 236 -20.30 41.87 -7.98
C ASP A 236 -19.06 42.02 -8.87
N LEU A 237 -19.23 41.68 -10.17
CA LEU A 237 -18.56 42.25 -11.36
C LEU A 237 -18.42 41.22 -12.49
N VAL A 238 -19.54 40.92 -13.17
CA VAL A 238 -19.52 40.51 -14.58
C VAL A 238 -20.76 41.09 -15.25
N GLU A 239 -20.61 42.09 -16.13
CA GLU A 239 -21.37 42.20 -17.39
C GLU A 239 -20.88 43.33 -18.34
N ARG A 240 -20.21 42.90 -19.44
CA ARG A 240 -20.28 43.34 -20.88
C ARG A 240 -19.92 44.80 -21.28
N PRO A 241 -19.62 45.14 -22.58
CA PRO A 241 -19.73 44.40 -23.86
C PRO A 241 -18.50 44.48 -24.83
N ARG A 242 -18.61 43.86 -26.01
CA ARG A 242 -17.62 43.77 -27.12
C ARG A 242 -17.84 44.78 -28.27
N ARG A 243 -16.74 45.05 -29.01
CA ARG A 243 -16.53 45.56 -30.41
C ARG A 243 -16.26 47.07 -30.62
N PRO A 244 -15.56 47.52 -31.70
CA PRO A 244 -15.22 46.82 -32.97
C PRO A 244 -13.75 46.90 -33.47
N VAL A 245 -13.47 46.18 -34.56
CA VAL A 245 -12.22 46.16 -35.37
C VAL A 245 -12.42 46.98 -36.66
N GLN A 246 -11.42 47.77 -37.09
CA GLN A 246 -11.10 48.12 -38.49
C GLN A 246 -9.63 48.61 -38.55
N ARG A 247 -8.72 47.99 -39.33
CA ARG A 247 -8.44 48.01 -40.79
C ARG A 247 -7.57 49.18 -41.27
N GLY A 248 -6.42 48.85 -41.88
CA GLY A 248 -5.92 49.55 -43.08
C GLY A 248 -4.42 49.86 -43.13
N GLY A 249 -3.72 49.41 -44.18
CA GLY A 249 -2.44 49.99 -44.64
C GLY A 249 -1.40 49.04 -45.26
N LEU A 250 -1.61 48.65 -46.53
CA LEU A 250 -0.64 48.03 -47.48
C LEU A 250 0.36 49.07 -48.05
N PRO A 251 1.30 48.82 -49.02
CA PRO A 251 2.19 47.69 -49.42
C PRO A 251 3.64 48.19 -49.77
N PRO A 252 4.43 47.72 -50.79
CA PRO A 252 5.21 46.46 -50.94
C PRO A 252 6.70 46.62 -51.39
N ARG A 253 7.38 45.46 -51.53
CA ARG A 253 8.49 45.07 -52.48
C ARG A 253 9.97 45.39 -52.13
N PRO A 254 10.98 44.73 -52.77
CA PRO A 254 11.09 43.33 -53.26
C PRO A 254 12.45 42.63 -52.98
N LEU A 255 12.47 41.33 -53.31
CA LEU A 255 13.59 40.37 -53.37
C LEU A 255 14.77 40.78 -54.27
N THR A 256 15.97 40.24 -53.98
CA THR A 256 16.92 39.77 -55.01
C THR A 256 17.56 38.44 -54.61
N ALA A 257 17.95 37.70 -55.65
CA ALA A 257 18.14 36.26 -55.70
C ALA A 257 19.56 35.89 -56.17
N ALA A 258 19.88 34.60 -56.01
CA ALA A 258 20.90 33.72 -56.65
C ALA A 258 21.61 32.96 -55.52
N GLY A 259 21.67 31.63 -55.44
CA GLY A 259 21.55 30.59 -56.45
C GLY A 259 22.77 29.69 -56.29
N GLU A 260 22.59 28.43 -55.87
CA GLU A 260 23.16 27.22 -56.49
C GLU A 260 22.96 25.96 -55.64
N THR A 261 22.62 24.89 -56.35
CA THR A 261 22.27 23.55 -55.90
C THR A 261 23.49 22.65 -55.74
N LEU A 262 23.48 21.79 -54.71
CA LEU A 262 24.17 20.50 -54.73
C LEU A 262 23.24 19.42 -54.16
N ALA A 263 22.86 18.49 -55.02
CA ALA A 263 22.11 17.30 -54.65
C ALA A 263 23.06 16.25 -54.03
N SER A 264 22.69 15.68 -52.88
CA SER A 264 23.18 14.38 -52.47
C SER A 264 22.08 13.59 -51.75
N LYS A 265 22.07 12.29 -52.03
CA LYS A 265 20.94 11.34 -51.94
C LYS A 265 20.49 11.08 -50.50
N ARG A 266 19.17 11.10 -50.27
CA ARG A 266 18.53 10.57 -49.06
C ARG A 266 18.79 9.05 -48.93
N PRO A 267 19.18 8.53 -47.75
CA PRO A 267 19.05 7.11 -47.44
C PRO A 267 17.56 6.74 -47.32
N LYS A 268 17.19 5.56 -47.84
CA LYS A 268 15.84 5.01 -47.80
C LYS A 268 15.47 4.54 -46.40
N SER A 269 14.17 4.56 -46.08
CA SER A 269 13.60 4.18 -44.79
C SER A 269 13.61 2.67 -44.52
N PHE A 270 13.63 2.35 -43.22
CA PHE A 270 13.69 1.07 -42.49
C PHE A 270 12.72 -0.08 -42.89
N ALA A 271 12.04 -0.03 -44.02
CA ALA A 271 10.97 -0.98 -44.36
C ALA A 271 11.37 -2.11 -45.34
N GLU A 272 12.65 -2.26 -45.71
CA GLU A 272 13.10 -3.28 -46.67
C GLU A 272 14.35 -4.02 -46.16
N ASP A 273 14.22 -4.91 -45.18
CA ASP A 273 15.11 -6.08 -45.02
C ASP A 273 14.53 -7.09 -44.01
N TRP A 274 13.70 -8.03 -44.46
CA TRP A 274 13.07 -9.06 -43.61
C TRP A 274 13.92 -10.35 -43.49
N ASP A 275 15.08 -10.41 -44.15
CA ASP A 275 15.92 -11.61 -44.26
C ASP A 275 17.35 -11.44 -43.68
N ALA A 276 17.59 -10.40 -42.87
CA ALA A 276 18.88 -10.22 -42.20
C ALA A 276 19.06 -11.27 -41.07
N PRO A 277 20.15 -12.06 -41.05
CA PRO A 277 20.38 -13.07 -40.01
C PRO A 277 20.55 -12.38 -38.65
N GLY A 278 19.73 -12.78 -37.67
CA GLY A 278 19.69 -12.18 -36.34
C GLY A 278 21.02 -12.30 -35.59
N THR A 279 21.58 -11.16 -35.20
CA THR A 279 22.69 -11.12 -34.23
C THR A 279 22.17 -11.52 -32.85
N ALA A 280 22.85 -12.47 -32.20
CA ALA A 280 22.53 -12.88 -30.83
C ALA A 280 22.53 -11.67 -29.88
N ARG A 281 21.44 -11.47 -29.14
CA ARG A 281 21.36 -10.47 -28.06
C ARG A 281 22.31 -10.90 -26.93
N PRO A 282 23.25 -10.05 -26.48
CA PRO A 282 23.92 -10.28 -25.20
C PRO A 282 22.90 -10.10 -24.06
N PRO A 283 23.03 -10.87 -22.95
CA PRO A 283 22.11 -10.76 -21.83
C PRO A 283 22.20 -9.36 -21.22
N THR A 284 21.10 -8.62 -21.26
CA THR A 284 20.94 -7.34 -20.57
C THR A 284 20.61 -7.57 -19.12
N THR A 285 21.60 -7.99 -18.33
CA THR A 285 21.60 -7.83 -16.87
C THR A 285 23.03 -8.00 -16.35
N ILE A 286 23.72 -6.89 -16.12
CA ILE A 286 24.64 -6.84 -14.96
C ILE A 286 23.74 -6.51 -13.78
N ALA A 287 22.91 -7.48 -13.39
CA ALA A 287 22.39 -7.51 -12.04
C ALA A 287 23.56 -8.08 -11.21
N ASN A 288 24.07 -7.30 -10.27
CA ASN A 288 24.82 -7.93 -9.18
C ASN A 288 23.92 -9.05 -8.64
N PRO A 289 24.43 -10.27 -8.40
CA PRO A 289 23.62 -11.29 -7.74
C PRO A 289 23.07 -10.68 -6.45
N ALA A 290 21.82 -11.01 -6.07
CA ALA A 290 21.16 -10.43 -4.90
C ALA A 290 21.98 -10.56 -3.60
N THR A 291 22.97 -11.46 -3.58
CA THR A 291 23.95 -11.61 -2.51
C THR A 291 24.87 -10.41 -2.30
N ASP A 292 25.10 -9.58 -3.33
CA ASP A 292 26.13 -8.55 -3.37
C ASP A 292 25.58 -7.14 -3.09
N ILE A 293 24.27 -7.00 -2.86
CA ILE A 293 23.61 -5.78 -2.38
C ILE A 293 23.18 -6.04 -0.93
N GLN A 294 24.13 -5.99 0.00
CA GLN A 294 23.79 -5.97 1.42
C GLN A 294 23.49 -4.52 1.81
N PRO A 295 22.23 -4.16 2.16
CA PRO A 295 21.97 -2.84 2.72
C PRO A 295 22.83 -2.64 3.97
N PRO A 296 23.34 -1.42 4.23
CA PRO A 296 24.03 -1.16 5.48
C PRO A 296 23.11 -1.57 6.65
N PRO A 297 23.65 -2.18 7.72
CA PRO A 297 22.84 -2.61 8.84
C PRO A 297 22.02 -1.42 9.36
N PRO A 298 20.71 -1.59 9.59
CA PRO A 298 19.85 -0.49 10.01
C PRO A 298 20.41 0.14 11.29
N VAL A 299 20.43 1.47 11.34
CA VAL A 299 20.76 2.17 12.58
C VAL A 299 19.57 2.01 13.53
N VAL A 300 19.66 1.02 14.43
CA VAL A 300 18.62 0.71 15.40
C VAL A 300 18.78 1.60 16.63
N ALA A 301 18.38 2.87 16.51
CA ALA A 301 18.40 3.82 17.61
C ALA A 301 17.15 4.71 17.62
N PRO A 302 16.60 5.07 18.81
CA PRO A 302 15.53 6.03 18.93
C PRO A 302 15.85 7.35 18.22
N ARG A 303 14.94 7.83 17.37
CA ARG A 303 15.05 9.15 16.73
C ARG A 303 14.39 10.22 17.60
N SER A 304 14.86 11.47 17.50
CA SER A 304 14.22 12.64 18.11
C SER A 304 13.48 13.43 17.04
N ILE A 305 12.31 13.99 17.39
CA ILE A 305 11.56 14.94 16.54
C ILE A 305 11.40 16.32 17.19
N GLY A 306 12.04 16.54 18.34
CA GLY A 306 12.12 17.81 19.05
C GLY A 306 10.75 18.32 19.46
N ASP A 307 10.56 19.63 19.29
CA ASP A 307 9.35 20.35 19.69
C ASP A 307 8.07 19.90 18.96
N ARG A 308 8.19 19.06 17.93
CA ARG A 308 7.04 18.45 17.25
C ARG A 308 6.46 17.26 18.01
N TYR A 309 7.24 16.65 18.92
CA TYR A 309 6.75 15.54 19.71
C TYR A 309 5.61 16.00 20.62
N ARG A 310 4.45 15.36 20.45
CA ARG A 310 3.32 15.45 21.35
C ARG A 310 2.91 14.03 21.72
N ARG A 311 2.86 13.72 23.02
CA ARG A 311 2.27 12.46 23.45
C ARG A 311 0.78 12.48 23.15
N LEU A 312 0.34 11.55 22.30
CA LEU A 312 -1.07 11.33 22.00
C LEU A 312 -1.73 10.52 23.11
N SER A 313 -3.00 10.79 23.42
CA SER A 313 -3.75 9.99 24.38
C SER A 313 -4.19 8.64 23.77
N VAL A 314 -4.63 7.70 24.61
CA VAL A 314 -5.21 6.43 24.12
C VAL A 314 -6.47 6.72 23.31
N GLU A 315 -7.29 7.67 23.74
CA GLU A 315 -8.52 8.10 23.07
C GLU A 315 -8.21 8.70 21.69
N GLU A 316 -7.16 9.53 21.58
CA GLU A 316 -6.76 10.12 20.30
C GLU A 316 -6.33 9.05 19.29
N LEU A 317 -5.58 8.02 19.70
CA LEU A 317 -5.08 6.96 18.82
C LEU A 317 -6.13 5.86 18.57
N ALA A 318 -6.71 5.32 19.64
CA ALA A 318 -7.70 4.25 19.56
C ALA A 318 -9.06 4.74 19.02
N GLY A 319 -9.34 6.04 19.08
CA GLY A 319 -10.51 6.66 18.47
C GLY A 319 -10.37 6.91 16.97
N VAL A 320 -9.19 6.73 16.36
CA VAL A 320 -8.99 6.92 14.92
C VAL A 320 -9.87 5.92 14.15
N PRO A 321 -10.77 6.38 13.27
CA PRO A 321 -11.55 5.49 12.43
C PRO A 321 -10.66 4.87 11.34
N TYR A 322 -11.19 3.90 10.62
CA TYR A 322 -10.53 3.28 9.47
C TYR A 322 -11.55 2.55 8.61
N VAL A 323 -11.30 2.49 7.31
CA VAL A 323 -12.10 1.70 6.37
C VAL A 323 -11.81 0.22 6.58
N ASP A 324 -12.86 -0.61 6.60
CA ASP A 324 -12.72 -2.04 6.86
C ASP A 324 -11.90 -2.71 5.74
N TYR A 325 -10.92 -3.51 6.15
CA TYR A 325 -10.06 -4.30 5.26
C TYR A 325 -10.23 -5.82 5.49
N ILE A 326 -11.00 -6.23 6.51
CA ILE A 326 -11.07 -7.62 6.97
C ILE A 326 -12.23 -8.37 6.31
N TRP A 327 -13.39 -7.73 6.19
CA TRP A 327 -14.65 -8.33 5.78
C TRP A 327 -15.11 -7.77 4.42
N GLY A 328 -14.21 -7.72 3.43
CA GLY A 328 -14.60 -7.59 2.02
C GLY A 328 -14.29 -6.26 1.35
N GLY A 329 -13.67 -5.31 2.07
CA GLY A 329 -13.05 -4.12 1.51
C GLY A 329 -14.01 -3.17 0.78
N ILE A 330 -13.60 -2.75 -0.43
CA ILE A 330 -14.32 -1.82 -1.30
C ILE A 330 -14.96 -2.54 -2.49
N ASP A 331 -15.87 -1.85 -3.19
CA ASP A 331 -16.42 -2.28 -4.47
C ASP A 331 -16.71 -1.08 -5.36
N LEU A 332 -16.19 -1.09 -6.60
CA LEU A 332 -16.41 -0.01 -7.56
C LEU A 332 -17.73 -0.22 -8.31
N SER A 333 -18.52 0.84 -8.47
CA SER A 333 -19.77 0.74 -9.21
C SER A 333 -19.51 0.36 -10.67
N PRO A 334 -20.35 -0.49 -11.29
CA PRO A 334 -20.16 -0.93 -12.68
C PRO A 334 -20.09 0.21 -13.72
N ASP A 335 -20.71 1.35 -13.41
CA ASP A 335 -20.66 2.56 -14.23
C ASP A 335 -19.39 3.41 -14.01
N GLY A 336 -18.51 3.01 -13.08
CA GLY A 336 -17.25 3.68 -12.75
C GLY A 336 -17.41 5.02 -12.02
N SER A 337 -18.59 5.32 -11.49
CA SER A 337 -18.90 6.63 -10.91
C SER A 337 -18.67 6.73 -9.40
N GLU A 338 -18.87 5.66 -8.63
CA GLU A 338 -18.83 5.63 -7.16
C GLU A 338 -18.09 4.38 -6.65
N VAL A 339 -17.41 4.51 -5.51
CA VAL A 339 -16.86 3.37 -4.76
C VAL A 339 -17.64 3.21 -3.45
N ALA A 340 -18.07 1.99 -3.15
CA ALA A 340 -18.68 1.64 -1.88
C ALA A 340 -17.65 1.01 -0.93
N PHE A 341 -17.77 1.31 0.36
CA PHE A 341 -16.83 0.86 1.40
C PHE A 341 -17.48 0.87 2.77
N SER A 342 -16.92 0.13 3.72
CA SER A 342 -17.39 0.11 5.11
C SER A 342 -16.47 0.93 5.99
N TRP A 343 -17.02 1.87 6.76
CA TRP A 343 -16.22 2.80 7.57
C TRP A 343 -16.78 2.90 8.98
N ASN A 344 -15.92 2.86 10.01
CA ASN A 344 -16.35 2.98 11.40
C ASN A 344 -16.34 4.42 11.95
N ARG A 345 -16.40 5.43 11.07
CA ARG A 345 -16.36 6.84 11.46
C ARG A 345 -17.53 7.27 12.36
N SER A 346 -18.66 6.56 12.30
CA SER A 346 -19.83 6.74 13.17
C SER A 346 -19.76 5.94 14.48
N GLY A 347 -18.63 5.28 14.79
CA GLY A 347 -18.40 4.53 16.02
C GLY A 347 -18.41 3.01 15.83
N THR A 348 -19.16 2.52 14.83
CA THR A 348 -19.17 1.14 14.31
C THR A 348 -19.18 1.17 12.78
N PHE A 349 -18.87 0.05 12.12
CA PHE A 349 -18.85 -0.01 10.66
C PHE A 349 -20.25 0.15 10.06
N GLU A 350 -20.41 1.16 9.20
CA GLU A 350 -21.57 1.35 8.35
C GLU A 350 -21.14 1.36 6.87
N ILE A 351 -22.09 1.19 5.96
CA ILE A 351 -21.84 1.27 4.51
C ILE A 351 -21.84 2.73 4.07
N PHE A 352 -20.81 3.10 3.32
CA PHE A 352 -20.65 4.40 2.69
C PHE A 352 -20.43 4.23 1.19
N SER A 353 -20.68 5.31 0.45
CA SER A 353 -20.21 5.45 -0.93
C SER A 353 -19.63 6.83 -1.18
N ALA A 354 -18.71 6.94 -2.14
CA ALA A 354 -18.15 8.21 -2.57
C ALA A 354 -17.96 8.23 -4.08
N PRO A 355 -18.23 9.36 -4.76
CA PRO A 355 -17.90 9.49 -6.17
C PRO A 355 -16.39 9.41 -6.36
N LEU A 356 -15.97 8.87 -7.50
CA LEU A 356 -14.54 8.79 -7.81
C LEU A 356 -13.92 10.16 -8.02
N ASP A 357 -14.68 11.20 -8.39
CA ASP A 357 -14.21 12.58 -8.48
C ASP A 357 -15.08 13.48 -7.57
N GLY A 358 -14.43 14.31 -6.76
CA GLY A 358 -15.09 15.17 -5.76
C GLY A 358 -14.76 14.76 -4.31
N GLU A 359 -15.39 15.45 -3.35
CA GLU A 359 -15.10 15.29 -1.91
C GLU A 359 -16.31 14.80 -1.08
N ARG A 360 -17.48 14.60 -1.70
CA ARG A 360 -18.69 14.21 -0.95
C ARG A 360 -18.65 12.73 -0.59
N ILE A 361 -19.02 12.39 0.63
CA ILE A 361 -19.17 11.00 1.08
C ILE A 361 -20.62 10.82 1.56
N PHE A 362 -21.26 9.75 1.11
CA PHE A 362 -22.64 9.40 1.46
C PHE A 362 -22.62 8.22 2.42
N GLN A 363 -23.22 8.40 3.60
CA GLN A 363 -23.53 7.28 4.49
C GLN A 363 -24.83 6.64 4.01
N LEU A 364 -24.82 5.33 3.79
CA LEU A 364 -25.96 4.59 3.24
C LEU A 364 -26.69 3.76 4.29
N THR A 365 -26.08 3.50 5.44
CA THR A 365 -26.69 2.76 6.55
C THR A 365 -26.43 3.44 7.90
N GLU A 366 -27.36 3.31 8.83
CA GLU A 366 -27.30 3.90 10.18
C GLU A 366 -27.81 2.91 11.25
N ALA A 367 -27.45 1.63 11.12
CA ALA A 367 -27.99 0.58 11.97
C ALA A 367 -27.39 0.57 13.39
N ASN A 368 -26.22 1.18 13.58
CA ASN A 368 -25.37 1.00 14.75
C ASN A 368 -25.02 -0.48 15.00
N GLU A 369 -24.97 -1.25 13.92
CA GLU A 369 -24.55 -2.64 13.86
C GLU A 369 -23.50 -2.77 12.74
N ARG A 370 -22.56 -3.70 12.88
CA ARG A 370 -21.45 -3.81 11.94
C ARG A 370 -21.94 -4.25 10.56
N SER A 371 -21.97 -3.30 9.63
CA SER A 371 -22.31 -3.49 8.21
C SER A 371 -21.03 -3.49 7.37
N VAL A 372 -20.76 -4.58 6.66
CA VAL A 372 -19.51 -4.86 5.93
C VAL A 372 -19.77 -5.47 4.54
N TRP A 373 -18.73 -5.68 3.74
CA TRP A 373 -18.78 -6.36 2.44
C TRP A 373 -19.76 -5.74 1.42
N PRO A 374 -19.68 -4.43 1.11
CA PRO A 374 -20.56 -3.82 0.10
C PRO A 374 -20.29 -4.39 -1.29
N ARG A 375 -21.32 -4.71 -2.07
CA ARG A 375 -21.25 -5.17 -3.46
C ARG A 375 -22.34 -4.54 -4.32
N TRP A 376 -21.95 -3.76 -5.31
CA TRP A 376 -22.85 -3.11 -6.26
C TRP A 376 -23.56 -4.15 -7.12
N SER A 377 -24.86 -3.94 -7.27
CA SER A 377 -25.63 -4.58 -8.34
C SER A 377 -25.07 -4.18 -9.72
N PRO A 378 -25.16 -5.04 -10.75
CA PRO A 378 -24.61 -4.77 -12.09
C PRO A 378 -25.19 -3.52 -12.76
N ASP A 379 -26.40 -3.08 -12.37
CA ASP A 379 -27.04 -1.87 -12.89
C ASP A 379 -26.76 -0.62 -12.04
N ALA A 380 -25.90 -0.74 -11.03
CA ALA A 380 -25.49 0.30 -10.10
C ALA A 380 -26.67 1.01 -9.39
N LYS A 381 -27.79 0.31 -9.14
CA LYS A 381 -28.95 0.89 -8.44
C LYS A 381 -29.06 0.51 -6.98
N GLN A 382 -28.48 -0.61 -6.57
CA GLN A 382 -28.52 -1.12 -5.20
C GLN A 382 -27.18 -1.72 -4.79
N LEU A 383 -26.96 -1.82 -3.48
CA LEU A 383 -25.85 -2.53 -2.85
C LEU A 383 -26.37 -3.74 -2.09
N ALA A 384 -25.68 -4.88 -2.24
CA ALA A 384 -25.76 -5.96 -1.27
C ALA A 384 -24.65 -5.80 -0.24
N PHE A 385 -24.92 -6.12 1.02
CA PHE A 385 -23.93 -6.07 2.09
C PHE A 385 -24.24 -7.11 3.18
N LEU A 386 -23.31 -7.27 4.11
CA LEU A 386 -23.40 -8.20 5.23
C LEU A 386 -23.56 -7.44 6.54
N ARG A 387 -24.44 -7.90 7.43
CA ARG A 387 -24.59 -7.32 8.78
C ARG A 387 -24.75 -8.40 9.84
N ASP A 388 -23.99 -8.29 10.93
CA ASP A 388 -24.09 -9.17 12.10
C ASP A 388 -24.58 -8.41 13.35
N ARG A 389 -24.83 -9.13 14.44
CA ARG A 389 -25.37 -8.54 15.68
C ARG A 389 -24.38 -8.70 16.82
N GLY A 390 -23.96 -7.56 17.39
CA GLY A 390 -23.07 -7.54 18.56
C GLY A 390 -21.77 -8.32 18.37
N GLY A 391 -21.25 -8.40 17.14
CA GLY A 391 -20.00 -9.09 16.81
C GLY A 391 -20.08 -10.62 16.71
N ASP A 392 -21.27 -11.22 16.69
CA ASP A 392 -21.46 -12.68 16.64
C ASP A 392 -21.03 -13.35 15.31
N GLU A 393 -20.63 -12.55 14.31
CA GLU A 393 -20.25 -12.94 12.94
C GLU A 393 -21.34 -13.74 12.20
N ARG A 394 -22.59 -13.74 12.68
CA ARG A 394 -23.73 -14.37 12.00
C ARG A 394 -24.32 -13.39 11.00
N PHE A 395 -23.53 -13.09 9.98
CA PHE A 395 -23.89 -12.11 8.97
C PHE A 395 -25.14 -12.55 8.20
N ASP A 396 -26.16 -11.69 8.17
CA ASP A 396 -27.26 -11.75 7.22
C ASP A 396 -26.93 -10.95 5.96
N ILE A 397 -27.59 -11.28 4.85
CA ILE A 397 -27.48 -10.54 3.59
C ILE A 397 -28.54 -9.43 3.57
N TRP A 398 -28.11 -8.20 3.34
CA TRP A 398 -28.97 -7.03 3.25
C TRP A 398 -28.84 -6.36 1.89
N LEU A 399 -29.89 -5.63 1.51
CA LEU A 399 -29.92 -4.77 0.34
C LEU A 399 -30.23 -3.33 0.78
N VAL A 400 -29.62 -2.35 0.12
CA VAL A 400 -29.95 -0.93 0.24
C VAL A 400 -29.91 -0.28 -1.15
N ASP A 401 -30.82 0.67 -1.41
CA ASP A 401 -30.78 1.44 -2.65
C ASP A 401 -29.53 2.33 -2.70
N ARG A 402 -29.12 2.72 -3.90
CA ARG A 402 -27.95 3.60 -4.12
C ARG A 402 -28.06 4.93 -3.37
N ASP A 403 -29.27 5.38 -3.08
CA ASP A 403 -29.52 6.59 -2.32
C ASP A 403 -29.51 6.42 -0.79
N GLY A 404 -29.36 5.19 -0.30
CA GLY A 404 -29.44 4.85 1.12
C GLY A 404 -30.86 4.55 1.59
N GLU A 405 -31.86 4.65 0.70
CA GLU A 405 -33.25 4.34 1.04
C GLU A 405 -33.55 2.83 0.90
N HIS A 406 -34.72 2.43 1.41
CA HIS A 406 -35.28 1.08 1.28
C HIS A 406 -34.35 -0.08 1.67
N GLU A 407 -33.65 0.08 2.79
CA GLU A 407 -32.87 -1.01 3.37
C GLU A 407 -33.76 -2.21 3.73
N ARG A 408 -33.36 -3.44 3.33
CA ARG A 408 -34.08 -4.67 3.66
C ARG A 408 -33.18 -5.88 3.90
N ASN A 409 -33.53 -6.69 4.88
CA ASN A 409 -32.88 -7.98 5.14
C ASN A 409 -33.42 -9.04 4.17
N LEU A 410 -32.52 -9.71 3.46
CA LEU A 410 -32.85 -10.71 2.44
C LEU A 410 -32.87 -12.16 2.98
N THR A 411 -32.12 -12.46 4.04
CA THR A 411 -32.00 -13.83 4.59
C THR A 411 -32.73 -14.00 5.91
N ASN A 412 -32.42 -13.17 6.92
CA ASN A 412 -32.92 -13.25 8.30
C ASN A 412 -32.97 -14.69 8.84
N GLU A 413 -31.83 -15.39 8.84
CA GLU A 413 -31.73 -16.82 9.21
C GLU A 413 -30.95 -17.01 10.52
N PRO A 414 -31.64 -17.18 11.67
CA PRO A 414 -30.98 -17.34 12.95
C PRO A 414 -30.00 -18.52 12.95
N GLY A 415 -28.73 -18.24 13.28
CA GLY A 415 -27.69 -19.27 13.39
C GLY A 415 -26.97 -19.62 12.09
N VAL A 416 -27.32 -18.96 10.98
CA VAL A 416 -26.61 -19.08 9.71
C VAL A 416 -25.67 -17.88 9.54
N MET A 417 -24.49 -18.15 9.00
CA MET A 417 -23.50 -17.16 8.60
C MET A 417 -23.41 -17.14 7.07
N HIS A 418 -23.50 -15.96 6.49
CA HIS A 418 -23.38 -15.72 5.05
C HIS A 418 -22.07 -15.00 4.72
N ARG A 419 -21.40 -15.36 3.63
CA ARG A 419 -20.14 -14.74 3.15
C ARG A 419 -20.05 -14.74 1.62
N ASP A 420 -19.01 -14.09 1.11
CA ASP A 420 -18.59 -14.15 -0.31
C ASP A 420 -19.68 -13.75 -1.32
N LEU A 421 -20.35 -12.62 -1.10
CA LEU A 421 -21.40 -12.13 -2.00
C LEU A 421 -20.88 -11.90 -3.43
N ALA A 422 -21.64 -12.38 -4.43
CA ALA A 422 -21.38 -12.15 -5.85
C ALA A 422 -22.70 -12.04 -6.65
N TRP A 423 -22.95 -10.89 -7.26
CA TRP A 423 -24.12 -10.66 -8.12
C TRP A 423 -24.04 -11.46 -9.42
N SER A 424 -25.19 -11.99 -9.86
CA SER A 424 -25.33 -12.50 -11.23
C SER A 424 -25.21 -11.33 -12.23
N PRO A 425 -24.71 -11.55 -13.46
CA PRO A 425 -24.53 -10.48 -14.44
C PRO A 425 -25.82 -9.73 -14.81
N ASP A 426 -26.98 -10.40 -14.69
CA ASP A 426 -28.30 -9.82 -14.94
C ASP A 426 -28.90 -9.08 -13.73
N GLY A 427 -28.24 -9.10 -12.56
CA GLY A 427 -28.69 -8.45 -11.34
C GLY A 427 -29.90 -9.10 -10.65
N THR A 428 -30.35 -10.27 -11.11
CA THR A 428 -31.55 -10.92 -10.55
C THR A 428 -31.24 -11.82 -9.35
N LYS A 429 -29.98 -12.22 -9.17
CA LYS A 429 -29.55 -13.20 -8.16
C LYS A 429 -28.25 -12.80 -7.49
N LEU A 430 -28.06 -13.32 -6.27
CA LEU A 430 -26.80 -13.29 -5.53
C LEU A 430 -26.33 -14.73 -5.30
N ALA A 431 -25.07 -15.01 -5.64
CA ALA A 431 -24.35 -16.16 -5.13
C ALA A 431 -23.64 -15.78 -3.83
N TYR A 432 -23.56 -16.73 -2.90
CA TYR A 432 -22.92 -16.55 -1.60
C TYR A 432 -22.53 -17.91 -1.02
N THR A 433 -21.73 -17.90 0.04
CA THR A 433 -21.42 -19.09 0.83
C THR A 433 -22.13 -19.04 2.18
N ALA A 434 -22.68 -20.17 2.64
CA ALA A 434 -23.34 -20.24 3.93
C ALA A 434 -23.15 -21.60 4.62
N ASN A 435 -23.13 -21.60 5.95
CA ASN A 435 -22.99 -22.79 6.80
C ASN A 435 -24.34 -23.34 7.31
N ALA A 436 -25.42 -23.19 6.52
CA ALA A 436 -26.82 -23.38 6.88
C ALA A 436 -27.20 -24.79 7.42
N GLY A 437 -26.75 -25.11 8.64
CA GLY A 437 -26.87 -26.44 9.26
C GLY A 437 -25.89 -27.49 8.72
N ALA A 438 -25.04 -27.12 7.77
CA ALA A 438 -24.05 -27.99 7.15
C ALA A 438 -22.75 -28.08 7.96
N LYS A 439 -21.90 -29.06 7.64
CA LYS A 439 -20.59 -29.25 8.28
C LYS A 439 -19.63 -28.10 7.95
N ALA A 440 -19.70 -27.57 6.73
CA ALA A 440 -18.86 -26.49 6.21
C ALA A 440 -19.70 -25.51 5.36
N PHE A 441 -19.07 -24.49 4.79
CA PHE A 441 -19.75 -23.55 3.91
C PHE A 441 -20.05 -24.16 2.55
N ALA A 442 -21.27 -23.97 2.06
CA ALA A 442 -21.73 -24.38 0.74
C ALA A 442 -22.08 -23.16 -0.12
N VAL A 443 -21.96 -23.32 -1.45
CA VAL A 443 -22.40 -22.31 -2.42
C VAL A 443 -23.92 -22.33 -2.51
N HIS A 444 -24.52 -21.16 -2.38
CA HIS A 444 -25.95 -20.92 -2.52
C HIS A 444 -26.21 -19.81 -3.52
N VAL A 445 -27.45 -19.79 -4.02
CA VAL A 445 -27.98 -18.69 -4.83
C VAL A 445 -29.32 -18.26 -4.25
N ILE A 446 -29.53 -16.95 -4.18
CA ILE A 446 -30.79 -16.32 -3.78
C ILE A 446 -31.29 -15.38 -4.89
N ASP A 447 -32.57 -15.47 -5.19
CA ASP A 447 -33.27 -14.50 -6.04
C ASP A 447 -33.56 -13.24 -5.23
N VAL A 448 -33.08 -12.08 -5.69
CA VAL A 448 -33.12 -10.84 -4.88
C VAL A 448 -34.50 -10.20 -4.80
N THR A 449 -35.43 -10.62 -5.66
CA THR A 449 -36.80 -10.10 -5.71
C THR A 449 -37.74 -10.96 -4.86
N THR A 450 -37.64 -12.28 -5.01
CA THR A 450 -38.54 -13.24 -4.38
C THR A 450 -38.01 -13.79 -3.06
N GLY A 451 -36.70 -13.65 -2.79
CA GLY A 451 -36.04 -14.26 -1.64
C GLY A 451 -35.90 -15.79 -1.74
N ALA A 452 -36.24 -16.39 -2.89
CA ALA A 452 -36.13 -17.83 -3.10
C ALA A 452 -34.65 -18.25 -3.09
N LYS A 453 -34.30 -19.16 -2.17
CA LYS A 453 -32.94 -19.67 -1.97
C LYS A 453 -32.79 -21.08 -2.50
N ARG A 454 -31.59 -21.40 -2.98
CA ARG A 454 -31.20 -22.75 -3.36
C ARG A 454 -29.72 -23.00 -3.11
N ALA A 455 -29.40 -24.11 -2.45
CA ALA A 455 -28.04 -24.62 -2.36
C ALA A 455 -27.60 -25.21 -3.72
N LEU A 456 -26.36 -24.91 -4.13
CA LEU A 456 -25.72 -25.51 -5.30
C LEU A 456 -24.73 -26.61 -4.94
N THR A 457 -24.24 -26.61 -3.69
CA THR A 457 -23.40 -27.66 -3.13
C THR A 457 -23.93 -28.10 -1.78
N GLU A 458 -23.53 -29.28 -1.33
CA GLU A 458 -24.10 -29.93 -0.14
C GLU A 458 -23.51 -29.43 1.20
N GLY A 459 -22.38 -28.72 1.18
CA GLY A 459 -21.70 -28.25 2.41
C GLY A 459 -20.98 -29.35 3.20
N ALA A 460 -20.64 -30.47 2.56
CA ALA A 460 -19.82 -31.52 3.14
C ALA A 460 -18.32 -31.12 3.27
N ARG A 461 -17.91 -30.07 2.54
CA ARG A 461 -16.56 -29.52 2.45
C ARG A 461 -16.67 -28.01 2.29
N ASP A 462 -15.61 -27.30 2.65
CA ASP A 462 -15.58 -25.84 2.62
C ASP A 462 -15.43 -25.32 1.19
N ASP A 463 -16.52 -24.78 0.65
CA ASP A 463 -16.58 -24.06 -0.63
C ASP A 463 -16.50 -22.55 -0.38
N VAL A 464 -15.67 -21.85 -1.16
CA VAL A 464 -15.35 -20.43 -0.94
C VAL A 464 -15.34 -19.62 -2.24
N GLN A 465 -15.62 -18.32 -2.12
CA GLN A 465 -15.43 -17.32 -3.19
C GLN A 465 -16.11 -17.66 -4.53
N PRO A 466 -17.43 -17.93 -4.57
CA PRO A 466 -18.15 -18.14 -5.83
C PRO A 466 -18.09 -16.89 -6.74
N ARG A 467 -17.91 -17.10 -8.04
CA ARG A 467 -17.92 -16.07 -9.08
C ARG A 467 -18.70 -16.51 -10.31
N TRP A 468 -19.62 -15.67 -10.76
CA TRP A 468 -20.42 -15.91 -11.96
C TRP A 468 -19.57 -15.81 -13.21
N SER A 469 -19.81 -16.69 -14.18
CA SER A 469 -19.34 -16.48 -15.55
C SER A 469 -20.00 -15.23 -16.15
N PRO A 470 -19.36 -14.54 -17.12
CA PRO A 470 -19.91 -13.31 -17.71
C PRO A 470 -21.29 -13.50 -18.37
N ASP A 471 -21.59 -14.72 -18.84
CA ASP A 471 -22.89 -15.09 -19.42
C ASP A 471 -23.94 -15.53 -18.38
N GLY A 472 -23.56 -15.61 -17.10
CA GLY A 472 -24.43 -15.99 -15.98
C GLY A 472 -24.80 -17.48 -15.92
N THR A 473 -24.21 -18.34 -16.76
CA THR A 473 -24.60 -19.76 -16.85
C THR A 473 -23.88 -20.66 -15.86
N LEU A 474 -22.71 -20.22 -15.36
CA LEU A 474 -21.83 -21.00 -14.48
C LEU A 474 -21.38 -20.20 -13.26
N LEU A 475 -20.95 -20.93 -12.24
CA LEU A 475 -20.21 -20.41 -11.08
C LEU A 475 -18.88 -21.16 -10.95
N VAL A 476 -17.78 -20.43 -10.79
CA VAL A 476 -16.47 -20.97 -10.37
C VAL A 476 -16.26 -20.67 -8.89
N PHE A 477 -15.65 -21.59 -8.14
CA PHE A 477 -15.38 -21.43 -6.70
C PHE A 477 -14.18 -22.30 -6.28
N GLY A 478 -13.54 -21.96 -5.17
CA GLY A 478 -12.52 -22.81 -4.55
C GLY A 478 -13.15 -23.84 -3.62
N SER A 479 -12.61 -25.06 -3.55
CA SER A 479 -13.14 -26.10 -2.66
C SER A 479 -12.04 -27.00 -2.10
N ARG A 480 -12.12 -27.27 -0.79
CA ARG A 480 -11.18 -28.16 -0.08
C ARG A 480 -11.76 -29.56 0.11
N ARG A 481 -11.85 -30.34 -0.98
CA ARG A 481 -12.52 -31.65 -0.98
C ARG A 481 -11.64 -32.83 -0.57
N GLU A 482 -10.33 -32.69 -0.71
CA GLU A 482 -9.38 -33.74 -0.34
C GLU A 482 -9.13 -33.81 1.17
N ASP A 483 -8.78 -35.00 1.65
CA ASP A 483 -8.47 -35.22 3.07
C ASP A 483 -7.11 -34.59 3.48
N VAL A 484 -6.28 -34.21 2.50
CA VAL A 484 -5.02 -33.50 2.73
C VAL A 484 -5.29 -32.03 3.04
N ARG A 485 -4.78 -31.59 4.19
CA ARG A 485 -5.06 -30.32 4.90
C ARG A 485 -5.24 -29.07 4.02
N THR A 486 -4.29 -28.79 3.14
CA THR A 486 -4.23 -27.56 2.34
C THR A 486 -4.56 -27.83 0.88
N ASN A 487 -5.21 -28.94 0.54
CA ASN A 487 -5.51 -29.18 -0.86
C ASN A 487 -6.82 -28.50 -1.23
N ALA A 488 -6.70 -27.49 -2.09
CA ALA A 488 -7.83 -26.79 -2.70
C ALA A 488 -7.67 -26.80 -4.21
N ASP A 489 -8.72 -27.18 -4.93
CA ASP A 489 -8.84 -26.93 -6.36
C ASP A 489 -10.02 -26.02 -6.64
N LEU A 490 -10.06 -25.54 -7.88
CA LEU A 490 -11.22 -24.83 -8.39
C LEU A 490 -12.27 -25.83 -8.86
N TYR A 491 -13.53 -25.44 -8.73
CA TYR A 491 -14.69 -26.20 -9.19
C TYR A 491 -15.62 -25.28 -9.97
N VAL A 492 -16.31 -25.86 -10.95
CA VAL A 492 -17.37 -25.19 -11.71
C VAL A 492 -18.69 -25.91 -11.57
N VAL A 493 -19.77 -25.17 -11.38
CA VAL A 493 -21.14 -25.70 -11.31
C VAL A 493 -22.06 -24.89 -12.20
N ALA A 494 -23.10 -25.51 -12.75
CA ALA A 494 -24.12 -24.76 -13.48
C ALA A 494 -24.92 -23.89 -12.52
N ALA A 495 -25.24 -22.67 -12.94
CA ALA A 495 -26.11 -21.77 -12.18
C ALA A 495 -27.51 -22.36 -11.98
N SER A 496 -27.96 -23.26 -12.86
CA SER A 496 -29.22 -24.01 -12.73
C SER A 496 -29.15 -25.17 -11.72
N GLY A 497 -27.97 -25.50 -11.20
CA GLY A 497 -27.73 -26.68 -10.35
C GLY A 497 -27.19 -27.90 -11.10
N GLY A 498 -26.98 -28.98 -10.36
CA GLY A 498 -26.31 -30.20 -10.85
C GLY A 498 -24.92 -30.36 -10.22
N ASP A 499 -24.17 -31.35 -10.71
CA ASP A 499 -22.89 -31.69 -10.11
C ASP A 499 -21.81 -30.65 -10.42
N ALA A 500 -20.98 -30.38 -9.40
CA ALA A 500 -19.79 -29.54 -9.54
C ALA A 500 -18.64 -30.35 -10.17
N THR A 501 -18.03 -29.81 -11.20
CA THR A 501 -16.88 -30.39 -11.91
C THR A 501 -15.59 -29.80 -11.33
N ARG A 502 -14.62 -30.64 -10.97
CA ARG A 502 -13.29 -30.21 -10.54
C ARG A 502 -12.47 -29.72 -11.73
N LEU A 503 -11.79 -28.59 -11.58
CA LEU A 503 -10.75 -28.13 -12.48
C LEU A 503 -9.39 -28.60 -11.95
N GLU A 504 -8.64 -29.36 -12.72
CA GLU A 504 -7.35 -29.96 -12.31
C GLU A 504 -6.22 -28.91 -12.22
N THR A 505 -6.33 -28.01 -11.23
CA THR A 505 -5.45 -26.85 -11.06
C THR A 505 -4.10 -27.16 -10.44
N ARG A 506 -3.97 -28.32 -9.79
CA ARG A 506 -2.74 -28.71 -9.08
C ARG A 506 -1.96 -29.84 -9.72
N GLY A 507 -2.57 -30.61 -10.64
CA GLY A 507 -1.95 -31.79 -11.22
C GLY A 507 -1.49 -32.82 -10.17
N GLY A 508 -2.26 -32.98 -9.09
CA GLY A 508 -1.94 -33.90 -7.98
C GLY A 508 -0.86 -33.43 -7.01
N ILE A 509 -0.35 -32.20 -7.16
CA ILE A 509 0.65 -31.61 -6.26
C ILE A 509 -0.05 -31.07 -5.00
N ASP A 510 0.56 -31.29 -3.83
CA ASP A 510 0.11 -30.71 -2.56
C ASP A 510 0.17 -29.17 -2.60
N GLY A 511 -0.95 -28.50 -2.33
CA GLY A 511 -1.09 -27.05 -2.41
C GLY A 511 -2.54 -26.58 -2.62
N GLU A 512 -2.73 -25.28 -2.65
CA GLU A 512 -4.03 -24.63 -2.87
C GLU A 512 -4.09 -23.97 -4.24
N SER A 513 -5.29 -23.94 -4.82
CA SER A 513 -5.71 -23.02 -5.86
C SER A 513 -7.03 -22.38 -5.43
N VAL A 514 -7.04 -21.05 -5.27
CA VAL A 514 -8.13 -20.26 -4.67
C VAL A 514 -8.28 -18.90 -5.36
N ASP A 515 -9.26 -18.11 -4.96
CA ASP A 515 -9.62 -16.79 -5.53
C ASP A 515 -9.78 -16.82 -7.05
N PRO A 516 -10.66 -17.70 -7.60
CA PRO A 516 -10.86 -17.77 -9.04
C PRO A 516 -11.60 -16.54 -9.55
N ARG A 517 -11.23 -16.03 -10.73
CA ARG A 517 -11.99 -15.00 -11.47
C ARG A 517 -12.02 -15.27 -12.96
N TRP A 518 -13.19 -15.15 -13.55
CA TRP A 518 -13.37 -15.21 -15.00
C TRP A 518 -12.72 -14.00 -15.68
N SER A 519 -12.09 -14.22 -16.83
CA SER A 519 -11.80 -13.14 -17.76
C SER A 519 -13.09 -12.50 -18.27
N PRO A 520 -13.07 -11.23 -18.70
CA PRO A 520 -14.26 -10.53 -19.19
C PRO A 520 -15.00 -11.25 -20.33
N ASP A 521 -14.28 -12.03 -21.14
CA ASP A 521 -14.82 -12.83 -22.24
C ASP A 521 -15.24 -14.27 -21.84
N GLY A 522 -15.01 -14.68 -20.59
CA GLY A 522 -15.34 -16.00 -20.07
C GLY A 522 -14.44 -17.14 -20.57
N THR A 523 -13.38 -16.84 -21.34
CA THR A 523 -12.52 -17.86 -21.97
C THR A 523 -11.33 -18.27 -21.10
N ARG A 524 -11.04 -17.53 -20.03
CA ARG A 524 -9.92 -17.79 -19.11
C ARG A 524 -10.37 -17.61 -17.67
N ILE A 525 -9.66 -18.27 -16.76
CA ILE A 525 -9.80 -18.11 -15.32
C ILE A 525 -8.45 -17.70 -14.75
N SER A 526 -8.40 -16.60 -14.00
CA SER A 526 -7.27 -16.25 -13.13
C SER A 526 -7.48 -16.83 -11.74
N PHE A 527 -6.40 -17.21 -11.05
CA PHE A 527 -6.45 -17.73 -9.69
C PHE A 527 -5.10 -17.60 -8.99
N THR A 528 -5.12 -17.72 -7.66
CA THR A 528 -3.91 -17.79 -6.83
C THR A 528 -3.60 -19.25 -6.52
N THR A 529 -2.36 -19.68 -6.66
CA THR A 529 -1.94 -21.04 -6.28
C THR A 529 -0.57 -21.11 -5.66
N ASP A 530 -0.35 -22.07 -4.76
CA ASP A 530 0.93 -22.26 -4.06
C ASP A 530 1.63 -23.60 -4.31
N THR A 531 1.25 -24.29 -5.38
CA THR A 531 1.82 -25.59 -5.80
C THR A 531 3.33 -25.59 -6.02
N ARG A 532 3.96 -24.41 -6.18
CA ARG A 532 5.43 -24.25 -6.23
C ARG A 532 6.05 -23.73 -4.93
N GLY A 533 5.34 -23.89 -3.81
CA GLY A 533 5.83 -23.56 -2.47
C GLY A 533 5.73 -22.08 -2.08
N ARG A 534 5.07 -21.25 -2.88
CA ARG A 534 4.77 -19.82 -2.63
C ARG A 534 3.52 -19.42 -3.42
N GLN A 535 2.78 -18.42 -2.96
CA GLN A 535 1.58 -17.96 -3.68
C GLN A 535 1.97 -17.29 -4.99
N GLU A 536 1.28 -17.66 -6.06
CA GLU A 536 1.52 -17.15 -7.41
C GLU A 536 0.20 -16.86 -8.11
N VAL A 537 0.17 -15.79 -8.88
CA VAL A 537 -0.95 -15.50 -9.79
C VAL A 537 -0.79 -16.32 -11.06
N ALA A 538 -1.88 -16.99 -11.44
CA ALA A 538 -1.94 -17.86 -12.61
C ALA A 538 -3.18 -17.57 -13.46
N ILE A 539 -3.09 -17.92 -14.74
CA ILE A 539 -4.23 -17.99 -15.66
C ILE A 539 -4.29 -19.35 -16.34
N ALA A 540 -5.48 -19.80 -16.68
CA ALA A 540 -5.68 -20.95 -17.56
C ALA A 540 -6.84 -20.68 -18.52
N ALA A 541 -6.72 -21.16 -19.76
CA ALA A 541 -7.85 -21.20 -20.68
C ALA A 541 -8.94 -22.14 -20.14
N TYR A 542 -10.19 -21.77 -20.33
CA TYR A 542 -11.34 -22.56 -19.92
C TYR A 542 -12.19 -22.92 -21.14
N ALA A 543 -12.50 -24.21 -21.28
CA ALA A 543 -13.41 -24.72 -22.29
C ALA A 543 -14.05 -26.02 -21.80
N GLU A 544 -15.33 -26.24 -22.10
CA GLU A 544 -16.03 -27.52 -21.85
C GLU A 544 -15.91 -28.05 -20.40
N ARG A 545 -15.91 -27.15 -19.40
CA ARG A 545 -15.73 -27.49 -17.97
C ARG A 545 -14.36 -28.03 -17.59
N GLU A 546 -13.36 -27.81 -18.44
CA GLU A 546 -11.97 -28.12 -18.19
C GLU A 546 -11.11 -26.86 -18.28
N ILE A 547 -9.90 -26.95 -17.73
CA ILE A 547 -8.86 -25.93 -17.91
C ILE A 547 -7.72 -26.46 -18.76
N GLY A 548 -7.19 -25.59 -19.62
CA GLY A 548 -5.99 -25.85 -20.39
C GLY A 548 -4.72 -25.71 -19.55
N ARG A 549 -3.60 -25.48 -20.25
CA ARG A 549 -2.30 -25.25 -19.60
C ARG A 549 -2.38 -24.06 -18.65
N ILE A 550 -1.86 -24.27 -17.44
CA ILE A 550 -1.71 -23.23 -16.43
C ILE A 550 -0.47 -22.40 -16.75
N GLU A 551 -0.68 -21.10 -16.89
CA GLU A 551 0.34 -20.10 -17.15
C GLU A 551 0.53 -19.24 -15.90
N ARG A 552 1.78 -19.01 -15.52
CA ARG A 552 2.16 -18.22 -14.35
C ARG A 552 2.54 -16.83 -14.83
N MET A 553 2.02 -15.81 -14.16
CA MET A 553 2.14 -14.44 -14.67
C MET A 553 3.47 -13.78 -14.34
N THR A 554 4.17 -14.26 -13.31
CA THR A 554 5.45 -13.69 -12.87
C THR A 554 6.44 -14.80 -12.50
N ASP A 555 7.71 -14.40 -12.41
CA ASP A 555 8.81 -15.21 -11.86
C ASP A 555 9.28 -14.70 -10.49
N SER A 556 8.45 -13.91 -9.79
CA SER A 556 8.76 -13.34 -8.47
C SER A 556 9.07 -14.44 -7.45
N ILE A 557 10.02 -14.22 -6.54
CA ILE A 557 10.30 -15.13 -5.42
C ILE A 557 9.40 -14.90 -4.20
N HIS A 558 8.57 -13.85 -4.24
CA HIS A 558 7.67 -13.43 -3.17
C HIS A 558 6.25 -13.97 -3.38
N ASP A 559 5.42 -13.91 -2.34
CA ASP A 559 4.03 -14.34 -2.40
C ASP A 559 3.19 -13.30 -3.18
N GLU A 560 2.41 -13.77 -4.17
CA GLU A 560 1.54 -12.95 -5.03
C GLU A 560 0.13 -13.53 -5.11
N TYR A 561 -0.88 -12.68 -4.99
CA TYR A 561 -2.27 -13.10 -4.86
C TYR A 561 -3.27 -12.00 -5.24
N GLY A 562 -4.58 -12.32 -5.18
CA GLY A 562 -5.64 -11.31 -5.30
C GLY A 562 -5.79 -10.74 -6.69
N ALA A 563 -5.65 -11.56 -7.73
CA ALA A 563 -5.62 -11.10 -9.11
C ALA A 563 -7.00 -10.61 -9.58
N VAL A 564 -7.05 -9.44 -10.21
CA VAL A 564 -8.26 -8.81 -10.77
C VAL A 564 -8.05 -8.47 -12.23
N TRP A 565 -8.94 -8.93 -13.10
CA TRP A 565 -8.89 -8.63 -14.52
C TRP A 565 -9.16 -7.16 -14.79
N ARG A 566 -8.36 -6.56 -15.68
CA ARG A 566 -8.80 -5.37 -16.39
C ARG A 566 -10.03 -5.70 -17.24
N PRO A 567 -11.03 -4.80 -17.33
CA PRO A 567 -12.21 -5.03 -18.16
C PRO A 567 -11.92 -5.28 -19.65
N ASP A 568 -10.78 -4.78 -20.16
CA ASP A 568 -10.32 -5.08 -21.53
C ASP A 568 -9.69 -6.48 -21.72
N GLY A 569 -9.51 -7.25 -20.64
CA GLY A 569 -8.96 -8.61 -20.65
C GLY A 569 -7.45 -8.71 -20.96
N ARG A 570 -6.73 -7.57 -21.02
CA ARG A 570 -5.32 -7.53 -21.45
C ARG A 570 -4.31 -7.68 -20.32
N ALA A 571 -4.69 -7.35 -19.09
CA ALA A 571 -3.80 -7.43 -17.93
C ALA A 571 -4.59 -7.77 -16.66
N LEU A 572 -3.85 -8.16 -15.63
CA LEU A 572 -4.33 -8.38 -14.27
C LEU A 572 -3.66 -7.37 -13.34
N ALA A 573 -4.42 -6.74 -12.43
CA ALA A 573 -3.83 -6.17 -11.22
C ALA A 573 -3.70 -7.27 -10.16
N TYR A 574 -2.69 -7.20 -9.31
CA TYR A 574 -2.45 -8.18 -8.26
C TYR A 574 -1.64 -7.59 -7.09
N LEU A 575 -1.70 -8.27 -5.95
CA LEU A 575 -0.96 -7.90 -4.74
C LEU A 575 0.35 -8.68 -4.66
N HIS A 576 1.44 -7.98 -4.36
CA HIS A 576 2.78 -8.54 -4.22
C HIS A 576 3.31 -8.26 -2.82
N ASN A 577 3.51 -9.32 -2.03
CA ASN A 577 3.92 -9.26 -0.62
C ASN A 577 5.41 -9.52 -0.46
N GLU A 578 6.15 -8.44 -0.21
CA GLU A 578 7.60 -8.45 0.01
C GLU A 578 7.89 -8.01 1.45
N ASP A 579 8.23 -8.97 2.31
CA ASP A 579 8.76 -8.70 3.65
C ASP A 579 7.93 -7.69 4.47
N ALA A 580 6.62 -7.98 4.59
CA ALA A 580 5.60 -7.20 5.28
C ALA A 580 5.12 -5.93 4.56
N ALA A 581 5.67 -5.58 3.40
CA ALA A 581 5.10 -4.57 2.50
C ALA A 581 4.28 -5.24 1.40
N VAL A 582 3.09 -4.72 1.11
CA VAL A 582 2.24 -5.24 0.03
C VAL A 582 2.04 -4.14 -1.01
N SER A 583 2.56 -4.36 -2.22
CA SER A 583 2.43 -3.43 -3.34
C SER A 583 1.32 -3.86 -4.30
N LEU A 584 0.67 -2.89 -4.93
CA LEU A 584 -0.29 -3.14 -6.01
C LEU A 584 0.43 -3.06 -7.36
N ARG A 585 0.44 -4.18 -8.08
CA ARG A 585 1.15 -4.35 -9.35
C ARG A 585 0.20 -4.75 -10.46
N ARG A 586 0.68 -4.69 -11.69
CA ARG A 586 -0.07 -5.06 -12.90
C ARG A 586 0.81 -5.82 -13.86
N VAL A 587 0.29 -6.95 -14.31
CA VAL A 587 0.95 -7.85 -15.27
C VAL A 587 0.11 -8.03 -16.54
N PHE A 588 0.73 -7.84 -17.70
CA PHE A 588 0.08 -8.06 -19.00
C PHE A 588 0.02 -9.55 -19.34
N ALA A 589 -1.18 -10.05 -19.66
CA ALA A 589 -1.44 -11.48 -19.78
C ALA A 589 -0.71 -12.16 -20.95
N VAL A 590 -0.24 -11.39 -21.96
CA VAL A 590 0.46 -11.93 -23.14
C VAL A 590 1.97 -11.71 -23.08
N SER A 591 2.41 -10.49 -22.72
CA SER A 591 3.84 -10.16 -22.69
C SER A 591 4.52 -10.47 -21.36
N HIS A 592 3.74 -10.69 -20.30
CA HIS A 592 4.17 -10.81 -18.90
C HIS A 592 4.95 -9.59 -18.39
N ALA A 593 4.81 -8.45 -19.08
CA ALA A 593 5.37 -7.19 -18.60
C ALA A 593 4.67 -6.80 -17.30
N ASP A 594 5.46 -6.55 -16.26
CA ASP A 594 5.00 -6.21 -14.90
C ASP A 594 5.46 -4.80 -14.50
N HIS A 595 4.53 -4.03 -13.94
CA HIS A 595 4.75 -2.65 -13.49
C HIS A 595 3.94 -2.35 -12.23
N ALA A 596 4.46 -1.47 -11.38
CA ALA A 596 3.71 -0.94 -10.23
C ALA A 596 2.51 -0.10 -10.70
N VAL A 597 1.36 -0.30 -10.06
CA VAL A 597 0.18 0.58 -10.19
C VAL A 597 0.23 1.70 -9.16
N SER A 598 0.72 1.37 -7.97
CA SER A 598 1.02 2.29 -6.88
C SER A 598 2.23 1.75 -6.13
N ASP A 599 3.21 2.61 -5.88
CA ASP A 599 4.48 2.31 -5.22
C ASP A 599 4.61 2.98 -3.84
N ILE A 600 3.48 3.45 -3.28
CA ILE A 600 3.45 4.05 -1.93
C ILE A 600 3.87 2.97 -0.91
N PRO A 601 4.92 3.16 -0.10
CA PRO A 601 5.35 2.16 0.88
C PRO A 601 4.28 1.91 1.95
N GLY A 602 3.89 0.65 2.13
CA GLY A 602 2.85 0.26 3.07
C GLY A 602 2.16 -1.03 2.64
N MET A 603 0.87 -1.12 2.91
CA MET A 603 0.03 -2.25 2.55
C MET A 603 -1.12 -1.80 1.64
N HIS A 604 -1.19 -2.38 0.45
CA HIS A 604 -2.31 -2.25 -0.47
C HIS A 604 -3.24 -3.45 -0.33
N ALA A 605 -4.55 -3.24 -0.48
CA ALA A 605 -5.55 -4.31 -0.44
C ALA A 605 -6.75 -3.99 -1.34
N SER A 606 -7.55 -5.01 -1.65
CA SER A 606 -8.85 -4.90 -2.32
C SER A 606 -8.85 -4.02 -3.59
N PRO A 607 -7.95 -4.25 -4.56
CA PRO A 607 -7.96 -3.47 -5.79
C PRO A 607 -9.21 -3.78 -6.63
N ASP A 608 -9.73 -2.76 -7.30
CA ASP A 608 -10.79 -2.89 -8.31
C ASP A 608 -10.54 -1.93 -9.47
N ILE A 609 -10.91 -2.34 -10.69
CA ILE A 609 -10.54 -1.64 -11.93
C ILE A 609 -11.80 -1.16 -12.64
N GLY A 610 -11.84 0.14 -12.93
CA GLY A 610 -12.96 0.78 -13.59
C GLY A 610 -13.20 0.30 -15.02
N PRO A 611 -14.43 0.48 -15.54
CA PRO A 611 -14.82 0.05 -16.89
C PRO A 611 -13.99 0.68 -18.01
N ASP A 612 -13.29 1.79 -17.72
CA ASP A 612 -12.34 2.44 -18.62
C ASP A 612 -11.00 1.70 -18.76
N SER A 613 -10.75 0.67 -17.94
CA SER A 613 -9.47 -0.07 -17.82
C SER A 613 -8.26 0.81 -17.47
N ASP A 614 -8.49 2.02 -16.99
CA ASP A 614 -7.49 3.03 -16.63
C ASP A 614 -7.56 3.36 -15.13
N THR A 615 -8.77 3.55 -14.61
CA THR A 615 -9.01 3.90 -13.23
C THR A 615 -8.89 2.66 -12.33
N THR A 616 -8.09 2.77 -11.25
CA THR A 616 -7.96 1.72 -10.24
C THR A 616 -8.26 2.29 -8.87
N VAL A 617 -9.19 1.68 -8.14
CA VAL A 617 -9.45 1.97 -6.73
C VAL A 617 -8.86 0.87 -5.86
N PHE A 618 -8.40 1.21 -4.66
CA PHE A 618 -7.81 0.26 -3.74
C PHE A 618 -7.83 0.79 -2.31
N LEU A 619 -7.67 -0.10 -1.33
CA LEU A 619 -7.37 0.27 0.04
C LEU A 619 -5.87 0.41 0.23
N PHE A 620 -5.46 1.40 1.02
CA PHE A 620 -4.07 1.56 1.42
C PHE A 620 -3.95 1.94 2.89
N SER A 621 -2.93 1.40 3.54
CA SER A 621 -2.52 1.75 4.89
C SER A 621 -0.99 1.75 5.04
N SER A 622 -0.51 2.52 6.00
CA SER A 622 0.88 2.49 6.49
C SER A 622 0.88 2.69 8.01
N PRO A 623 2.00 2.49 8.71
CA PRO A 623 2.06 2.70 10.15
C PRO A 623 1.65 4.12 10.59
N SER A 624 1.76 5.10 9.70
CA SER A 624 1.35 6.49 9.90
C SER A 624 0.03 6.87 9.20
N ARG A 625 -0.66 5.93 8.55
CA ARG A 625 -1.92 6.17 7.82
C ARG A 625 -2.91 5.01 8.03
N PRO A 626 -4.06 5.24 8.68
CA PRO A 626 -5.13 4.25 8.79
C PRO A 626 -5.60 3.78 7.41
N TRP A 627 -6.33 2.67 7.39
CA TRP A 627 -6.93 2.16 6.17
C TRP A 627 -7.90 3.18 5.57
N ASP A 628 -7.59 3.60 4.35
CA ASP A 628 -8.37 4.56 3.57
C ASP A 628 -8.52 4.07 2.13
N VAL A 629 -9.55 4.56 1.44
CA VAL A 629 -9.81 4.30 0.02
C VAL A 629 -8.99 5.27 -0.82
N TYR A 630 -8.31 4.76 -1.85
CA TYR A 630 -7.52 5.52 -2.82
C TYR A 630 -7.98 5.23 -4.24
N VAL A 631 -7.73 6.19 -5.13
CA VAL A 631 -7.93 6.06 -6.57
C VAL A 631 -6.72 6.56 -7.34
N THR A 632 -6.36 5.84 -8.40
CA THR A 632 -5.31 6.24 -9.35
C THR A 632 -5.75 5.97 -10.79
N ARG A 633 -5.02 6.53 -11.75
CA ARG A 633 -5.19 6.35 -13.20
C ARG A 633 -3.81 6.14 -13.82
N GLU A 634 -3.67 5.50 -14.98
CA GLU A 634 -2.37 5.10 -15.57
C GLU A 634 -1.38 6.27 -15.75
N ARG A 635 -1.88 7.50 -15.92
CA ARG A 635 -1.05 8.70 -16.10
C ARG A 635 -0.98 9.57 -14.84
N ALA A 636 -1.64 9.16 -13.76
CA ALA A 636 -1.51 9.83 -12.49
C ALA A 636 -0.13 9.54 -11.92
N ILE A 637 0.45 10.55 -11.27
CA ILE A 637 1.78 10.38 -10.65
C ILE A 637 1.66 9.94 -9.20
N GLU A 638 0.55 10.27 -8.54
CA GLU A 638 0.25 9.83 -7.19
C GLU A 638 -1.22 9.41 -7.13
N ALA A 639 -1.50 8.38 -6.33
CA ALA A 639 -2.87 8.02 -6.00
C ALA A 639 -3.48 9.08 -5.09
N ARG A 640 -4.77 9.39 -5.31
CA ARG A 640 -5.52 10.33 -4.47
C ARG A 640 -6.35 9.55 -3.45
N ALA A 641 -6.29 9.97 -2.19
CA ALA A 641 -7.19 9.48 -1.16
C ALA A 641 -8.62 9.97 -1.40
N ILE A 642 -9.59 9.05 -1.33
CA ILE A 642 -11.03 9.34 -1.32
C ILE A 642 -11.52 9.55 0.11
N THR A 643 -11.02 8.76 1.06
CA THR A 643 -11.30 8.91 2.49
C THR A 643 -10.06 9.38 3.24
N ARG A 644 -10.25 10.08 4.36
CA ARG A 644 -9.16 10.50 5.26
C ARG A 644 -9.52 10.15 6.69
N SER A 645 -9.05 9.00 7.15
CA SER A 645 -9.39 8.46 8.46
C SER A 645 -8.56 9.06 9.59
N LEU A 646 -7.30 9.45 9.34
CA LEU A 646 -6.47 10.08 10.36
C LEU A 646 -6.96 11.52 10.64
N PRO A 647 -7.32 11.86 11.90
CA PRO A 647 -7.74 13.22 12.25
C PRO A 647 -6.61 14.24 12.03
N ALA A 648 -6.95 15.43 11.52
CA ALA A 648 -5.99 16.52 11.29
C ALA A 648 -5.30 17.02 12.57
N THR A 649 -5.82 16.68 13.75
CA THR A 649 -5.20 16.96 15.06
C THR A 649 -4.00 16.07 15.36
N ILE A 650 -3.80 15.00 14.58
CA ILE A 650 -2.66 14.10 14.68
C ILE A 650 -1.74 14.38 13.50
N ASP A 651 -0.53 14.85 13.79
CA ASP A 651 0.52 14.98 12.78
C ASP A 651 1.07 13.57 12.46
N PRO A 652 0.96 13.08 11.22
CA PRO A 652 1.49 11.77 10.82
C PRO A 652 2.97 11.59 11.15
N GLU A 653 3.76 12.67 11.17
CA GLU A 653 5.19 12.60 11.49
C GLU A 653 5.48 12.29 12.98
N THR A 654 4.46 12.39 13.84
CA THR A 654 4.53 12.00 15.26
C THR A 654 4.20 10.52 15.50
N LEU A 655 3.75 9.81 14.47
CA LEU A 655 3.53 8.37 14.49
C LEU A 655 4.85 7.65 14.18
N VAL A 656 5.01 6.40 14.64
CA VAL A 656 6.27 5.67 14.51
C VAL A 656 6.24 4.72 13.32
N GLU A 657 7.23 4.84 12.44
CA GLU A 657 7.51 3.89 11.37
C GLU A 657 8.45 2.78 11.85
N PRO A 658 8.25 1.52 11.44
CA PRO A 658 9.10 0.40 11.85
C PRO A 658 10.36 0.27 11.01
N SER A 659 11.37 -0.32 11.64
CA SER A 659 12.47 -0.98 10.92
C SER A 659 12.13 -2.45 10.71
N HIS A 660 12.30 -2.98 9.50
CA HIS A 660 12.22 -4.42 9.28
C HIS A 660 13.54 -5.05 9.73
N VAL A 661 13.46 -6.04 10.63
CA VAL A 661 14.61 -6.73 11.22
C VAL A 661 14.43 -8.23 11.11
N ARG A 662 15.52 -8.97 11.24
CA ARG A 662 15.53 -10.42 11.38
C ARG A 662 16.37 -10.82 12.58
N TYR A 663 15.96 -11.87 13.28
CA TYR A 663 16.69 -12.41 14.41
C TYR A 663 16.67 -13.94 14.39
N PRO A 664 17.67 -14.61 14.99
CA PRO A 664 17.74 -16.07 14.99
C PRO A 664 16.65 -16.67 15.88
N GLY A 665 15.72 -17.39 15.27
CA GLY A 665 14.64 -18.15 15.91
C GLY A 665 15.03 -19.57 16.29
N ALA A 666 14.03 -20.44 16.45
CA ALA A 666 14.23 -21.84 16.78
C ALA A 666 15.04 -22.55 15.68
N GLY A 667 16.07 -23.30 16.06
CA GLY A 667 16.95 -23.96 15.09
C GLY A 667 17.87 -23.02 14.30
N GLY A 668 17.90 -21.72 14.62
CA GLY A 668 18.73 -20.72 13.93
C GLY A 668 18.12 -20.15 12.66
N ASP A 669 16.87 -20.48 12.32
CA ASP A 669 16.17 -19.86 11.20
C ASP A 669 15.93 -18.36 11.48
N GLU A 670 16.07 -17.50 10.48
CA GLU A 670 15.87 -16.05 10.63
C GLU A 670 14.37 -15.69 10.68
N VAL A 671 13.91 -15.21 11.83
CA VAL A 671 12.52 -14.78 12.06
C VAL A 671 12.38 -13.31 11.62
N PRO A 672 11.54 -13.00 10.62
CA PRO A 672 11.24 -11.63 10.24
C PRO A 672 10.39 -10.92 11.30
N ALA A 673 10.63 -9.63 11.49
CA ALA A 673 9.87 -8.82 12.44
C ALA A 673 9.87 -7.33 12.07
N LEU A 674 8.83 -6.62 12.50
CA LEU A 674 8.80 -5.17 12.52
C LEU A 674 9.20 -4.67 13.91
N LEU A 675 10.24 -3.83 13.97
CA LEU A 675 10.73 -3.21 15.19
C LEU A 675 10.33 -1.73 15.20
N PHE A 676 9.51 -1.36 16.18
CA PHE A 676 9.11 0.01 16.45
C PHE A 676 9.91 0.55 17.63
N LEU A 677 10.72 1.57 17.36
CA LEU A 677 11.45 2.29 18.39
C LEU A 677 10.69 3.58 18.73
N PRO A 678 10.37 3.82 20.01
CA PRO A 678 9.74 5.06 20.42
C PRO A 678 10.69 6.24 20.16
N TYR A 679 10.09 7.41 19.93
CA TYR A 679 10.85 8.66 19.88
C TYR A 679 11.62 8.88 21.18
N ALA A 680 12.78 9.53 21.10
CA ALA A 680 13.63 9.81 22.26
C ALA A 680 12.86 10.55 23.37
N GLU A 681 11.94 11.44 22.99
CA GLU A 681 11.07 12.21 23.88
C GLU A 681 10.06 11.32 24.64
N ALA A 682 9.66 10.18 24.07
CA ALA A 682 8.74 9.23 24.69
C ALA A 682 9.40 8.35 25.76
N LEU A 683 10.74 8.22 25.73
CA LEU A 683 11.53 7.32 26.58
C LEU A 683 11.58 7.73 28.06
N ARG A 684 11.05 8.89 28.45
CA ARG A 684 11.09 9.39 29.84
C ARG A 684 12.50 9.38 30.45
N ALA A 685 13.51 9.72 29.64
CA ALA A 685 14.94 9.66 29.98
C ALA A 685 15.49 8.25 30.33
N GLU A 686 14.75 7.19 30.03
CA GLU A 686 15.25 5.82 30.17
C GLU A 686 16.21 5.49 29.01
N ARG A 687 17.46 5.12 29.34
CA ARG A 687 18.45 4.70 28.34
C ARG A 687 18.15 3.32 27.74
N VAL A 688 17.49 2.46 28.50
CA VAL A 688 17.11 1.09 28.11
C VAL A 688 15.65 0.90 28.53
N PRO A 689 14.69 1.17 27.63
CA PRO A 689 13.26 1.20 27.96
C PRO A 689 12.66 -0.21 28.18
N PRO A 690 11.44 -0.31 28.73
CA PRO A 690 10.66 -1.55 28.67
C PRO A 690 10.22 -1.85 27.22
N ALA A 691 9.87 -3.11 26.95
CA ALA A 691 9.40 -3.52 25.63
C ALA A 691 8.14 -4.39 25.71
N ILE A 692 7.43 -4.49 24.58
CA ILE A 692 6.27 -5.36 24.40
C ILE A 692 6.48 -6.17 23.11
N ILE A 693 6.35 -7.49 23.20
CA ILE A 693 6.21 -8.35 22.03
C ILE A 693 4.73 -8.40 21.66
N ASN A 694 4.37 -7.88 20.48
CA ASN A 694 3.01 -7.90 19.97
C ASN A 694 2.85 -9.04 18.96
N ILE A 695 2.10 -10.09 19.31
CA ILE A 695 1.95 -11.31 18.52
C ILE A 695 0.65 -11.25 17.72
N HIS A 696 0.74 -11.43 16.39
CA HIS A 696 -0.44 -11.42 15.51
C HIS A 696 -1.36 -12.64 15.76
N GLY A 697 -2.64 -12.47 15.43
CA GLY A 697 -3.61 -13.58 15.37
C GLY A 697 -3.34 -14.51 14.18
N GLY A 698 -3.98 -15.68 14.10
CA GLY A 698 -3.72 -16.66 13.04
C GLY A 698 -3.88 -18.11 13.52
N PRO A 699 -2.87 -18.98 13.35
CA PRO A 699 -1.45 -18.67 13.12
C PRO A 699 -1.09 -18.26 11.69
N THR A 700 -1.91 -18.62 10.71
CA THR A 700 -1.68 -18.35 9.28
C THR A 700 -2.04 -16.91 8.91
N SER A 701 -1.27 -15.94 9.43
CA SER A 701 -1.40 -14.50 9.18
C SER A 701 -0.01 -13.83 9.20
N GLN A 702 0.07 -12.51 9.15
CA GLN A 702 1.32 -11.75 9.14
C GLN A 702 1.09 -10.34 9.70
N HIS A 703 2.07 -9.80 10.42
CA HIS A 703 2.20 -8.36 10.65
C HIS A 703 2.74 -7.67 9.40
N HIS A 704 1.98 -6.71 8.88
CA HIS A 704 2.37 -5.89 7.74
C HIS A 704 2.83 -4.49 8.17
N ARG A 705 3.44 -3.74 7.26
CA ARG A 705 3.66 -2.29 7.41
C ARG A 705 2.35 -1.52 7.23
N GLU A 706 1.40 -1.78 8.10
CA GLU A 706 0.06 -1.19 8.11
C GLU A 706 -0.19 -0.42 9.40
N TRP A 707 -1.31 0.29 9.47
CA TRP A 707 -1.77 0.94 10.68
C TRP A 707 -2.15 -0.09 11.74
N ASN A 708 -1.29 -0.23 12.76
CA ASN A 708 -1.57 -1.02 13.95
C ASN A 708 -1.74 -0.10 15.16
N VAL A 709 -2.99 0.16 15.52
CA VAL A 709 -3.33 1.06 16.64
C VAL A 709 -2.81 0.57 17.98
N VAL A 710 -2.73 -0.74 18.19
CA VAL A 710 -2.16 -1.34 19.42
C VAL A 710 -0.70 -0.92 19.55
N THR A 711 0.05 -1.09 18.47
CA THR A 711 1.49 -0.76 18.41
C THR A 711 1.72 0.74 18.53
N GLN A 712 0.92 1.57 17.85
CA GLN A 712 1.02 3.03 17.98
C GLN A 712 0.75 3.48 19.43
N VAL A 713 -0.22 2.90 20.14
CA VAL A 713 -0.48 3.21 21.56
C VAL A 713 0.73 2.89 22.43
N PHE A 714 1.31 1.69 22.30
CA PHE A 714 2.45 1.27 23.11
C PHE A 714 3.72 2.06 22.79
N VAL A 715 4.03 2.27 21.52
CA VAL A 715 5.24 2.98 21.12
C VAL A 715 5.15 4.47 21.45
N ASN A 716 3.98 5.11 21.30
CA ASN A 716 3.74 6.47 21.78
C ASN A 716 3.83 6.55 23.33
N ALA A 717 3.53 5.47 24.04
CA ALA A 717 3.75 5.35 25.48
C ALA A 717 5.24 5.14 25.87
N GLY A 718 6.16 5.00 24.91
CA GLY A 718 7.59 4.87 25.17
C GLY A 718 8.06 3.43 25.37
N TYR A 719 7.26 2.45 24.95
CA TYR A 719 7.69 1.05 24.85
C TYR A 719 8.38 0.80 23.52
N VAL A 720 9.45 0.01 23.53
CA VAL A 720 9.89 -0.66 22.29
C VAL A 720 8.87 -1.74 21.96
N VAL A 721 8.42 -1.81 20.71
CA VAL A 721 7.49 -2.85 20.27
C VAL A 721 8.15 -3.69 19.19
N LEU A 722 8.13 -5.01 19.38
CA LEU A 722 8.54 -5.98 18.37
C LEU A 722 7.31 -6.76 17.91
N GLU A 723 7.08 -6.75 16.61
CA GLU A 723 6.03 -7.48 15.92
C GLU A 723 6.66 -8.61 15.12
N PRO A 724 6.88 -9.79 15.71
CA PRO A 724 7.46 -10.92 15.01
C PRO A 724 6.45 -11.61 14.10
N ASN A 725 6.95 -12.12 12.98
CA ASN A 725 6.27 -13.06 12.09
C ASN A 725 6.88 -14.46 12.29
N PRO A 726 6.56 -15.15 13.40
CA PRO A 726 7.12 -16.46 13.73
C PRO A 726 6.74 -17.51 12.67
N ARG A 727 7.40 -18.68 12.68
CA ARG A 727 6.99 -19.75 11.76
C ARG A 727 5.51 -20.10 11.94
N GLY A 728 4.81 -20.31 10.83
CA GLY A 728 3.35 -20.28 10.77
C GLY A 728 2.81 -19.06 10.02
N SER A 729 3.53 -17.94 10.01
CA SER A 729 3.11 -16.73 9.28
C SER A 729 3.12 -16.89 7.76
N ILE A 730 2.31 -16.09 7.05
CA ILE A 730 2.30 -15.97 5.58
C ILE A 730 3.33 -14.93 5.09
N GLY A 731 3.54 -14.83 3.78
CA GLY A 731 4.46 -13.86 3.16
C GLY A 731 5.90 -14.37 2.98
N TYR A 732 6.21 -15.56 3.50
CA TYR A 732 7.56 -16.15 3.50
C TYR A 732 7.57 -17.58 2.89
N GLY A 733 6.57 -17.87 2.06
CA GLY A 733 6.41 -19.16 1.38
C GLY A 733 5.82 -20.28 2.25
N LYS A 734 5.37 -21.34 1.58
CA LYS A 734 4.65 -22.49 2.16
C LYS A 734 5.46 -23.19 3.25
N LYS A 735 6.78 -23.34 3.08
CA LYS A 735 7.63 -23.99 4.09
C LYS A 735 7.60 -23.26 5.43
N TRP A 736 7.66 -21.92 5.43
CA TRP A 736 7.61 -21.12 6.66
C TRP A 736 6.21 -21.16 7.28
N ARG A 737 5.18 -20.96 6.44
CA ARG A 737 3.77 -21.01 6.81
C ARG A 737 3.34 -22.34 7.45
N GLU A 738 3.97 -23.43 7.06
CA GLU A 738 3.67 -24.77 7.61
C GLU A 738 4.62 -25.20 8.73
N GLY A 739 5.59 -24.33 9.11
CA GLY A 739 6.66 -24.65 10.04
C GLY A 739 6.23 -24.93 11.48
N ASN A 740 4.98 -24.63 11.84
CA ASN A 740 4.38 -24.92 13.15
C ASN A 740 3.28 -26.01 13.09
N ARG A 741 3.11 -26.71 11.96
CA ARG A 741 2.13 -27.81 11.82
C ARG A 741 2.36 -28.87 12.90
N ARG A 742 1.29 -29.26 13.60
CA ARG A 742 1.33 -30.15 14.77
C ARG A 742 2.30 -29.71 15.88
N ASP A 743 2.71 -28.43 15.90
CA ASP A 743 3.70 -27.89 16.84
C ASP A 743 3.33 -26.47 17.31
N TRP A 744 2.04 -26.15 17.39
CA TRP A 744 1.58 -24.88 17.96
C TRP A 744 2.05 -24.73 19.42
N GLY A 745 2.54 -23.53 19.77
CA GLY A 745 3.14 -23.27 21.08
C GLY A 745 4.49 -23.98 21.29
N GLY A 746 5.12 -24.46 20.21
CA GLY A 746 6.40 -25.14 20.19
C GLY A 746 7.49 -24.24 19.62
N LYS A 747 7.91 -24.49 18.37
CA LYS A 747 8.95 -23.68 17.73
C LYS A 747 8.52 -22.24 17.43
N ASP A 748 7.25 -21.99 17.17
CA ASP A 748 6.69 -20.65 17.02
C ASP A 748 6.73 -19.84 18.33
N LEU A 749 6.47 -20.50 19.46
CA LEU A 749 6.70 -19.93 20.79
C LEU A 749 8.20 -19.64 21.03
N GLU A 750 9.08 -20.53 20.61
CA GLU A 750 10.53 -20.33 20.74
C GLU A 750 11.02 -19.16 19.88
N ASP A 751 10.45 -18.95 18.68
CA ASP A 751 10.70 -17.77 17.86
C ASP A 751 10.35 -16.48 18.64
N VAL A 752 9.16 -16.43 19.23
CA VAL A 752 8.70 -15.30 20.07
C VAL A 752 9.65 -15.05 21.26
N ALA A 753 10.03 -16.11 21.98
CA ALA A 753 10.92 -16.00 23.14
C ALA A 753 12.32 -15.51 22.77
N ARG A 754 12.81 -15.90 21.58
CA ARG A 754 14.09 -15.44 21.03
C ARG A 754 14.03 -13.99 20.59
N GLY A 755 12.90 -13.51 20.09
CA GLY A 755 12.68 -12.09 19.83
C GLY A 755 12.84 -11.25 21.10
N ALA A 756 12.27 -11.69 22.23
CA ALA A 756 12.45 -11.04 23.52
C ALA A 756 13.92 -11.05 23.98
N ALA A 757 14.62 -12.18 23.85
CA ALA A 757 16.04 -12.27 24.18
C ALA A 757 16.89 -11.34 23.29
N TRP A 758 16.61 -11.32 21.99
CA TRP A 758 17.31 -10.49 21.01
C TRP A 758 17.21 -9.00 21.34
N LEU A 759 16.04 -8.50 21.77
CA LEU A 759 15.90 -7.11 22.22
C LEU A 759 16.84 -6.77 23.38
N GLY A 760 17.01 -7.69 24.33
CA GLY A 760 17.95 -7.54 25.45
C GLY A 760 19.41 -7.59 25.00
N ASP A 761 19.76 -8.54 24.14
CA ASP A 761 21.13 -8.73 23.63
C ASP A 761 21.59 -7.53 22.78
N GLN A 762 20.69 -6.96 21.98
CA GLN A 762 20.92 -5.73 21.22
C GLN A 762 20.89 -4.47 22.09
N LYS A 763 20.60 -4.60 23.39
CA LYS A 763 20.46 -3.49 24.35
C LYS A 763 19.39 -2.48 23.95
N LEU A 764 18.37 -2.94 23.23
CA LEU A 764 17.23 -2.13 22.80
C LEU A 764 16.15 -2.05 23.88
N ALA A 765 16.07 -3.07 24.74
CA ALA A 765 15.13 -3.12 25.84
C ALA A 765 15.75 -3.75 27.10
N ASP A 766 15.15 -3.46 28.26
CA ASP A 766 15.55 -4.06 29.53
C ASP A 766 14.98 -5.49 29.58
N PRO A 767 15.82 -6.55 29.61
CA PRO A 767 15.36 -7.93 29.55
C PRO A 767 14.49 -8.32 30.75
N ALA A 768 14.53 -7.57 31.85
CA ALA A 768 13.66 -7.80 33.01
C ALA A 768 12.29 -7.11 32.88
N ARG A 769 12.07 -6.30 31.85
CA ARG A 769 10.87 -5.45 31.66
C ARG A 769 10.27 -5.61 30.26
N ILE A 770 10.19 -6.85 29.81
CA ILE A 770 9.53 -7.22 28.55
C ILE A 770 8.15 -7.80 28.85
N GLY A 771 7.11 -7.22 28.25
CA GLY A 771 5.75 -7.75 28.26
C GLY A 771 5.42 -8.50 26.97
N VAL A 772 4.31 -9.24 26.98
CA VAL A 772 3.77 -9.91 25.80
C VAL A 772 2.28 -9.62 25.64
N TYR A 773 1.89 -9.23 24.43
CA TYR A 773 0.52 -8.92 24.04
C TYR A 773 0.14 -9.75 22.82
N GLY A 774 -1.10 -10.22 22.75
CA GLY A 774 -1.60 -10.78 21.50
C GLY A 774 -3.11 -11.03 21.52
N GLN A 775 -3.67 -11.07 20.31
CA GLN A 775 -5.09 -11.34 20.07
C GLN A 775 -5.29 -12.70 19.39
N SER A 776 -6.34 -13.44 19.73
CA SER A 776 -6.69 -14.71 19.09
C SER A 776 -5.56 -15.74 19.26
N TYR A 777 -4.97 -16.28 18.19
CA TYR A 777 -3.75 -17.10 18.28
C TYR A 777 -2.58 -16.38 18.98
N GLY A 778 -2.47 -15.06 18.83
CA GLY A 778 -1.51 -14.26 19.60
C GLY A 778 -1.83 -14.23 21.10
N GLY A 779 -3.12 -14.29 21.47
CA GLY A 779 -3.54 -14.46 22.86
C GLY A 779 -3.18 -15.85 23.40
N TYR A 780 -3.38 -16.89 22.59
CA TYR A 780 -2.89 -18.25 22.87
C TYR A 780 -1.37 -18.28 23.11
N LEU A 781 -0.58 -17.69 22.21
CA LEU A 781 0.88 -17.63 22.36
C LEU A 781 1.31 -16.73 23.53
N THR A 782 0.55 -15.69 23.87
CA THR A 782 0.76 -14.92 25.11
C THR A 782 0.67 -15.83 26.33
N LEU A 783 -0.39 -16.63 26.44
CA LEU A 783 -0.56 -17.57 27.57
C LEU A 783 0.54 -18.63 27.61
N MET A 784 0.90 -19.21 26.46
CA MET A 784 2.00 -20.17 26.35
C MET A 784 3.36 -19.54 26.71
N SER A 785 3.59 -18.29 26.32
CA SER A 785 4.80 -17.52 26.66
C SER A 785 4.96 -17.36 28.16
N LEU A 786 3.89 -16.92 28.85
CA LEU A 786 3.94 -16.75 30.30
C LEU A 786 4.08 -18.08 31.06
N ALA A 787 3.56 -19.18 30.50
CA ALA A 787 3.56 -20.48 31.16
C ALA A 787 4.85 -21.29 30.93
N LEU A 788 5.40 -21.25 29.70
CA LEU A 788 6.52 -22.09 29.27
C LEU A 788 7.83 -21.34 29.05
N ARG A 789 7.79 -20.00 29.05
CA ARG A 789 8.97 -19.11 29.07
C ARG A 789 8.82 -18.04 30.17
N PRO A 790 8.52 -18.44 31.43
CA PRO A 790 8.17 -17.52 32.51
C PRO A 790 9.32 -16.59 32.95
N ASP A 791 10.55 -16.88 32.54
CA ASP A 791 11.76 -16.09 32.78
C ASP A 791 11.94 -14.95 31.76
N ARG A 792 11.16 -14.93 30.68
CA ARG A 792 11.31 -13.98 29.56
C ARG A 792 10.34 -12.81 29.60
N PHE A 793 9.22 -12.96 30.32
CA PHE A 793 8.13 -12.00 30.28
C PHE A 793 7.69 -11.61 31.68
N ALA A 794 7.65 -10.31 31.94
CA ALA A 794 7.31 -9.74 33.24
C ALA A 794 5.80 -9.47 33.42
N ALA A 795 5.04 -9.33 32.33
CA ALA A 795 3.58 -9.20 32.32
C ALA A 795 3.01 -9.62 30.96
N GLY A 796 1.72 -9.97 30.90
CA GLY A 796 1.07 -10.19 29.62
C GLY A 796 -0.40 -9.76 29.55
N VAL A 797 -0.87 -9.60 28.31
CA VAL A 797 -2.25 -9.25 27.97
C VAL A 797 -2.74 -10.20 26.88
N SER A 798 -3.72 -11.05 27.22
CA SER A 798 -4.33 -12.01 26.29
C SER A 798 -5.71 -11.51 25.88
N VAL A 799 -5.89 -11.23 24.58
CA VAL A 799 -7.18 -10.79 24.01
C VAL A 799 -7.80 -11.93 23.22
N VAL A 800 -9.01 -12.36 23.61
CA VAL A 800 -9.76 -13.47 22.97
C VAL A 800 -8.89 -14.70 22.64
N GLY A 801 -7.99 -15.05 23.57
CA GLY A 801 -6.98 -16.09 23.38
C GLY A 801 -7.51 -17.50 23.61
N VAL A 802 -7.12 -18.45 22.77
CA VAL A 802 -7.49 -19.87 22.95
C VAL A 802 -6.79 -20.44 24.19
N VAL A 803 -7.52 -21.16 25.03
CA VAL A 803 -7.03 -21.67 26.32
C VAL A 803 -6.91 -23.18 26.34
N SER A 804 -7.78 -23.90 25.62
CA SER A 804 -7.73 -25.35 25.48
C SER A 804 -8.14 -25.79 24.08
N TRP A 805 -7.22 -26.46 23.37
CA TRP A 805 -7.51 -26.99 22.03
C TRP A 805 -8.57 -28.09 22.05
N LYS A 806 -8.71 -28.82 23.17
CA LYS A 806 -9.73 -29.85 23.32
C LYS A 806 -11.13 -29.23 23.30
N THR A 807 -11.39 -28.30 24.22
CA THR A 807 -12.67 -27.59 24.32
C THR A 807 -12.94 -26.74 23.08
N MET A 808 -11.90 -26.19 22.46
CA MET A 808 -12.01 -25.48 21.18
C MET A 808 -12.56 -26.39 20.08
N VAL A 809 -12.01 -27.60 19.92
CA VAL A 809 -12.53 -28.58 18.94
C VAL A 809 -13.98 -28.97 19.26
N GLU A 810 -14.33 -29.13 20.54
CA GLU A 810 -15.69 -29.52 20.95
C GLU A 810 -16.72 -28.41 20.71
N THR A 811 -16.36 -27.14 20.88
CA THR A 811 -17.32 -26.02 20.91
C THR A 811 -17.33 -25.14 19.66
N THR A 812 -16.30 -25.21 18.82
CA THR A 812 -16.21 -24.35 17.63
C THR A 812 -17.13 -24.79 16.48
N ARG A 813 -17.31 -23.88 15.52
CA ARG A 813 -18.05 -24.08 14.27
C ARG A 813 -17.37 -25.13 13.37
N GLY A 814 -18.12 -25.79 12.50
CA GLY A 814 -17.63 -26.94 11.72
C GLY A 814 -16.42 -26.68 10.81
N ASP A 815 -16.34 -25.50 10.18
CA ASP A 815 -15.19 -25.03 9.39
C ASP A 815 -13.93 -24.85 10.24
N LEU A 816 -14.05 -24.18 11.40
CA LEU A 816 -12.94 -23.99 12.33
C LEU A 816 -12.51 -25.32 12.95
N ARG A 817 -13.46 -26.23 13.22
CA ARG A 817 -13.17 -27.58 13.71
C ARG A 817 -12.37 -28.35 12.67
N GLU A 818 -12.79 -28.33 11.41
CA GLU A 818 -12.08 -28.98 10.32
C GLU A 818 -10.67 -28.41 10.14
N TYR A 819 -10.52 -27.08 10.25
CA TYR A 819 -9.20 -26.45 10.29
C TYR A 819 -8.34 -27.01 11.43
N LEU A 820 -8.84 -27.04 12.68
CA LEU A 820 -8.10 -27.57 13.83
C LEU A 820 -7.68 -29.03 13.67
N LEU A 821 -8.57 -29.89 13.16
CA LEU A 821 -8.26 -31.30 12.91
C LEU A 821 -7.12 -31.47 11.90
N ARG A 822 -7.03 -30.58 10.92
CA ARG A 822 -5.97 -30.61 9.92
C ARG A 822 -4.64 -30.05 10.45
N GLU A 823 -4.69 -29.15 11.42
CA GLU A 823 -3.50 -28.51 12.01
C GLU A 823 -2.86 -29.35 13.12
N LEU A 824 -3.67 -29.94 14.00
CA LEU A 824 -3.22 -30.68 15.18
C LEU A 824 -3.47 -32.19 15.10
N GLY A 825 -4.35 -32.66 14.22
CA GLY A 825 -4.69 -34.08 14.09
C GLY A 825 -6.01 -34.46 14.77
N ASP A 826 -6.18 -35.74 15.07
CA ASP A 826 -7.42 -36.26 15.65
C ASP A 826 -7.37 -36.13 17.18
N PRO A 827 -8.30 -35.44 17.85
CA PRO A 827 -8.23 -35.17 19.28
C PRO A 827 -8.29 -36.43 20.16
N THR A 828 -8.81 -37.55 19.64
CA THR A 828 -8.87 -38.82 20.36
C THR A 828 -7.54 -39.56 20.23
N LYS A 829 -6.96 -39.60 19.02
CA LYS A 829 -5.68 -40.29 18.75
C LYS A 829 -4.48 -39.46 19.23
N ASP A 830 -4.57 -38.15 19.10
CA ASP A 830 -3.53 -37.16 19.40
C ASP A 830 -3.82 -36.42 20.72
N ALA A 831 -4.54 -37.05 21.66
CA ALA A 831 -4.99 -36.42 22.91
C ALA A 831 -3.86 -35.81 23.75
N ASP A 832 -2.68 -36.44 23.74
CA ASP A 832 -1.50 -35.92 24.44
C ASP A 832 -0.96 -34.65 23.79
N LEU A 833 -0.97 -34.56 22.45
CA LEU A 833 -0.59 -33.35 21.73
C LEU A 833 -1.56 -32.20 22.05
N TYR A 834 -2.87 -32.46 21.98
CA TYR A 834 -3.88 -31.46 22.35
C TYR A 834 -3.71 -30.95 23.79
N ARG A 835 -3.43 -31.86 24.74
CA ARG A 835 -3.17 -31.51 26.14
C ARG A 835 -1.89 -30.69 26.29
N GLU A 836 -0.79 -31.16 25.69
CA GLU A 836 0.51 -30.50 25.75
C GLU A 836 0.44 -29.08 25.16
N ARG A 837 -0.29 -28.90 24.06
CA ARG A 837 -0.37 -27.61 23.35
C ARG A 837 -1.41 -26.66 23.93
N SER A 838 -2.16 -27.05 24.96
CA SER A 838 -3.19 -26.22 25.59
C SER A 838 -2.63 -25.40 26.77
N PRO A 839 -2.79 -24.06 26.79
CA PRO A 839 -2.37 -23.21 27.91
C PRO A 839 -2.92 -23.63 29.25
N LEU A 840 -4.17 -24.12 29.30
CA LEU A 840 -4.82 -24.54 30.53
C LEU A 840 -4.00 -25.59 31.31
N THR A 841 -3.35 -26.51 30.59
CA THR A 841 -2.47 -27.54 31.18
C THR A 841 -1.28 -26.93 31.94
N HIS A 842 -0.85 -25.75 31.53
CA HIS A 842 0.35 -25.09 32.05
C HIS A 842 0.04 -23.84 32.88
N ALA A 843 -1.24 -23.50 33.08
CA ALA A 843 -1.66 -22.26 33.76
C ALA A 843 -1.04 -22.10 35.16
N SER A 844 -0.81 -23.19 35.90
CA SER A 844 -0.15 -23.16 37.21
C SER A 844 1.30 -22.64 37.17
N LYS A 845 1.96 -22.75 36.02
CA LYS A 845 3.32 -22.27 35.77
C LYS A 845 3.39 -20.77 35.48
N ILE A 846 2.27 -20.13 35.16
CA ILE A 846 2.21 -18.67 34.97
C ILE A 846 2.56 -17.99 36.30
N ARG A 847 3.54 -17.08 36.24
CA ARG A 847 4.03 -16.30 37.40
C ARG A 847 3.80 -14.80 37.21
N ALA A 848 4.00 -14.32 35.98
CA ALA A 848 3.78 -12.94 35.61
C ALA A 848 2.30 -12.55 35.76
N PRO A 849 2.00 -11.28 36.10
CA PRO A 849 0.64 -10.75 36.04
C PRO A 849 0.06 -10.86 34.63
N LEU A 850 -1.19 -11.33 34.53
CA LEU A 850 -1.94 -11.46 33.28
C LEU A 850 -3.27 -10.68 33.28
N LEU A 851 -3.48 -9.83 32.26
CA LEU A 851 -4.79 -9.27 31.92
C LEU A 851 -5.45 -10.12 30.83
N VAL A 852 -6.70 -10.52 31.04
CA VAL A 852 -7.52 -11.25 30.05
C VAL A 852 -8.66 -10.35 29.59
N LEU A 853 -8.77 -10.14 28.27
CA LEU A 853 -9.84 -9.35 27.65
C LEU A 853 -10.63 -10.24 26.68
N GLN A 854 -11.97 -10.21 26.77
CA GLN A 854 -12.83 -11.13 26.02
C GLN A 854 -14.06 -10.39 25.47
N GLY A 855 -14.47 -10.71 24.24
CA GLY A 855 -15.79 -10.30 23.72
C GLY A 855 -16.88 -11.24 24.20
N GLU A 856 -18.03 -10.71 24.60
CA GLU A 856 -19.16 -11.49 25.10
C GLU A 856 -19.70 -12.50 24.08
N ASN A 857 -19.80 -12.09 22.82
CA ASN A 857 -20.43 -12.83 21.72
C ASN A 857 -19.41 -13.51 20.80
N ASP A 858 -18.15 -13.68 21.23
CA ASP A 858 -17.08 -14.21 20.37
C ASP A 858 -17.43 -15.61 19.83
N PRO A 859 -17.63 -15.76 18.51
CA PRO A 859 -18.03 -17.04 17.91
C PRO A 859 -16.83 -17.92 17.57
N ARG A 860 -15.60 -17.37 17.63
CA ARG A 860 -14.36 -18.09 17.28
C ARG A 860 -13.67 -18.63 18.50
N VAL A 861 -13.57 -17.84 19.57
CA VAL A 861 -13.01 -18.23 20.87
C VAL A 861 -14.04 -17.87 21.95
N PRO A 862 -14.99 -18.78 22.23
CA PRO A 862 -16.11 -18.47 23.10
C PRO A 862 -15.65 -18.11 24.51
N ARG A 863 -16.44 -17.25 25.18
CA ARG A 863 -16.13 -16.70 26.51
C ARG A 863 -15.74 -17.73 27.57
N ASN A 864 -16.28 -18.95 27.48
CA ASN A 864 -15.95 -20.04 28.40
C ASN A 864 -14.46 -20.44 28.35
N GLU A 865 -13.74 -20.19 27.25
CA GLU A 865 -12.29 -20.38 27.17
C GLU A 865 -11.56 -19.45 28.15
N ALA A 866 -11.86 -18.15 28.10
CA ALA A 866 -11.29 -17.16 29.02
C ALA A 866 -11.65 -17.47 30.49
N GLU A 867 -12.88 -17.88 30.77
CA GLU A 867 -13.31 -18.21 32.14
C GLU A 867 -12.56 -19.41 32.73
N GLN A 868 -12.16 -20.39 31.92
CA GLN A 868 -11.36 -21.53 32.37
C GLN A 868 -9.97 -21.09 32.87
N VAL A 869 -9.25 -20.24 32.12
CA VAL A 869 -7.93 -19.78 32.55
C VAL A 869 -8.02 -18.83 33.75
N VAL A 870 -9.02 -17.94 33.77
CA VAL A 870 -9.26 -17.04 34.91
C VAL A 870 -9.54 -17.83 36.18
N LYS A 871 -10.33 -18.90 36.11
CA LYS A 871 -10.55 -19.80 37.24
C LYS A 871 -9.24 -20.43 37.71
N ALA A 872 -8.43 -20.96 36.80
CA ALA A 872 -7.14 -21.58 37.15
C ALA A 872 -6.16 -20.58 37.80
N LEU A 873 -6.11 -19.34 37.31
CA LEU A 873 -5.30 -18.26 37.89
C LEU A 873 -5.78 -17.89 39.30
N ARG A 874 -7.10 -17.77 39.49
CA ARG A 874 -7.72 -17.47 40.78
C ARG A 874 -7.46 -18.56 41.82
N ASP A 875 -7.70 -19.82 41.46
CA ASP A 875 -7.47 -20.96 42.35
C ASP A 875 -5.98 -21.09 42.73
N GLY A 876 -5.08 -20.69 41.81
CA GLY A 876 -3.65 -20.66 42.02
C GLY A 876 -3.10 -19.39 42.69
N GLY A 877 -3.96 -18.43 43.08
CA GLY A 877 -3.56 -17.16 43.69
C GLY A 877 -2.66 -16.28 42.81
N LYS A 878 -2.79 -16.39 41.48
CA LYS A 878 -1.96 -15.67 40.50
C LYS A 878 -2.49 -14.24 40.28
N PRO A 879 -1.64 -13.21 40.15
CA PRO A 879 -2.10 -11.85 39.84
C PRO A 879 -2.77 -11.80 38.46
N HIS A 880 -4.05 -11.42 38.42
CA HIS A 880 -4.78 -11.31 37.16
C HIS A 880 -5.92 -10.30 37.23
N GLU A 881 -6.27 -9.76 36.07
CA GLU A 881 -7.51 -9.01 35.84
C GLU A 881 -8.26 -9.64 34.66
N TYR A 882 -9.58 -9.57 34.68
CA TYR A 882 -10.44 -10.11 33.62
C TYR A 882 -11.55 -9.12 33.30
N HIS A 883 -11.74 -8.84 32.01
CA HIS A 883 -12.83 -8.00 31.52
C HIS A 883 -13.52 -8.62 30.31
N VAL A 884 -14.85 -8.54 30.30
CA VAL A 884 -15.71 -8.98 29.19
C VAL A 884 -16.40 -7.75 28.62
N TYR A 885 -16.29 -7.55 27.32
CA TYR A 885 -16.94 -6.45 26.59
C TYR A 885 -18.31 -6.88 26.05
N PRO A 886 -19.42 -6.32 26.57
CA PRO A 886 -20.75 -6.59 26.05
C PRO A 886 -20.92 -6.05 24.62
N GLY A 887 -21.69 -6.77 23.81
CA GLY A 887 -21.94 -6.38 22.40
C GLY A 887 -20.71 -6.48 21.48
N GLU A 888 -19.65 -7.15 21.93
CA GLU A 888 -18.43 -7.41 21.15
C GLU A 888 -18.24 -8.91 20.91
N GLY A 889 -17.54 -9.24 19.83
CA GLY A 889 -17.22 -10.61 19.44
C GLY A 889 -15.72 -10.87 19.39
N HIS A 890 -15.23 -11.39 18.26
CA HIS A 890 -13.81 -11.72 18.06
C HIS A 890 -12.94 -10.48 17.78
N GLY A 891 -12.82 -9.61 18.79
CA GLY A 891 -12.17 -8.31 18.74
C GLY A 891 -13.15 -7.17 19.07
N PHE A 892 -12.62 -5.97 19.31
CA PHE A 892 -13.41 -4.82 19.80
C PHE A 892 -13.63 -3.81 18.67
N ARG A 893 -14.84 -3.81 18.11
CA ARG A 893 -15.21 -3.02 16.91
C ARG A 893 -15.92 -1.74 17.25
N VAL A 894 -16.63 -1.69 18.38
CA VAL A 894 -17.20 -0.46 18.93
C VAL A 894 -16.06 0.39 19.45
N THR A 895 -16.04 1.66 19.04
CA THR A 895 -14.90 2.56 19.28
C THR A 895 -14.61 2.76 20.77
N GLU A 896 -15.65 2.91 21.59
CA GLU A 896 -15.54 3.08 23.04
C GLU A 896 -14.92 1.86 23.73
N ASN A 897 -15.34 0.66 23.32
CA ASN A 897 -14.81 -0.60 23.84
C ASN A 897 -13.34 -0.79 23.46
N ARG A 898 -12.98 -0.44 22.21
CA ARG A 898 -11.59 -0.46 21.73
C ARG A 898 -10.70 0.48 22.54
N ILE A 899 -11.17 1.70 22.81
CA ILE A 899 -10.46 2.68 23.65
C ILE A 899 -10.25 2.12 25.06
N ASP A 900 -11.29 1.60 25.70
CA ASP A 900 -11.19 1.04 27.05
C ASP A 900 -10.23 -0.16 27.11
N ALA A 901 -10.31 -1.08 26.15
CA ALA A 901 -9.43 -2.25 26.06
C ALA A 901 -7.95 -1.87 25.96
N LEU A 902 -7.62 -0.90 25.11
CA LEU A 902 -6.25 -0.42 24.95
C LEU A 902 -5.78 0.39 26.16
N ARG A 903 -6.67 1.14 26.81
CA ARG A 903 -6.35 1.84 28.05
C ARG A 903 -6.00 0.85 29.15
N ARG A 904 -6.82 -0.19 29.37
CA ARG A 904 -6.53 -1.26 30.33
C ARG A 904 -5.22 -1.98 30.04
N ALA A 905 -4.96 -2.29 28.77
CA ALA A 905 -3.71 -2.94 28.37
C ALA A 905 -2.49 -2.04 28.65
N LEU A 906 -2.56 -0.76 28.31
CA LEU A 906 -1.49 0.19 28.60
C LEU A 906 -1.28 0.38 30.10
N ASP A 907 -2.36 0.57 30.88
CA ASP A 907 -2.30 0.72 32.34
C ASP A 907 -1.75 -0.54 33.02
N TRP A 908 -2.06 -1.72 32.48
CA TRP A 908 -1.51 -3.00 32.94
C TRP A 908 0.01 -3.04 32.78
N PHE A 909 0.51 -2.71 31.59
CA PHE A 909 1.96 -2.66 31.35
C PHE A 909 2.63 -1.54 32.13
N ASP A 910 2.01 -0.36 32.25
CA ASP A 910 2.56 0.75 33.04
C ASP A 910 2.71 0.35 34.51
N ARG A 911 1.76 -0.40 35.09
CA ARG A 911 1.87 -0.91 36.47
C ARG A 911 2.96 -1.96 36.68
N HIS A 912 3.27 -2.77 35.68
CA HIS A 912 4.11 -3.96 35.85
C HIS A 912 5.48 -3.90 35.19
N LEU A 913 5.68 -3.02 34.21
CA LEU A 913 6.94 -2.89 33.45
C LEU A 913 7.68 -1.57 33.70
N ARG A 914 7.01 -0.56 34.27
CA ARG A 914 7.71 0.68 34.64
C ARG A 914 8.37 0.55 35.99
N ARG A 915 9.44 1.31 36.17
CA ARG A 915 10.07 1.51 37.47
C ARG A 915 9.15 2.39 38.31
N ALA A 916 9.01 2.05 39.59
CA ALA A 916 8.23 2.79 40.57
C ALA A 916 8.77 4.22 40.78
#